data_AF-A0A957ZSQ4-F1
#
_entry.id   AF-A0A957ZSQ4-F1
#
_cell.length_a   1.000
_cell.length_b   1.000
_cell.length_c   1.000
_cell.angle_alpha   90.00
_cell.angle_beta   90.00
_cell.angle_gamma   90.00
#
_symmetry.space_group_name_H-M   'P 1'
#
loop_
_entity.id
_entity.type
_entity.pdbx_description
1 polymer ?
#
loop_
_entity_poly.entity_id
_entity_poly.type
_entity_poly.pdbx_seq_one_letter_code
_entity_poly.pdbx_strand_id
1 'polypeptide(L)'
;MLSKKAGAVWLGLLLVAAVFVLVGFVGAPVVANAATGDDVPPESCATCHNGAGDKHQASYDELYQDGVIQVTDMAYTFTAPDTTVVTFNMTKNGMPFDARQADSFGLYFAPYDGANFQFDPPLERLSLLGDLSYDGAGGNTSTLVGDVPDLTDTNGIIVLYGVDEIVGQLPARVRQGKYPFAGLLETGAGVDYVSPANDAGCVSCHTDPYLKHGYIYAEVNNDPGTDFYTCKACHLDNGEGGHFEWQLLVDDPALAAAVLAGEAELTPEQQEQYAYRTTLMNDVHMSHAMEFPYPQSMANCVTCHAGKLDTTLSDENFTVETCKSCHPVTGSEEHGTAERSLTSILAASDHDEEDLAAGDCTNCHETGSKAPGLSEIHTGYDKAIYTADGVRYSDVISVTIDSATFDGTTLDIAFSAGQSQEIEGVDATTIVPSIMVGLYGWDTKDFAIGPHERLFDDNGDGTIDGSDQRTLEYVVGEEHPRFTTVAADGGAWEVTADLSAWTDMIADGTVKRVEIAVMPELFNADEVQLALNAPSRTFDLGANAFVDDFYAPIAKATDGCNNCHDALATTFHSPDRGGNVVVCRMCHITRSGGSHLEMQSRSIDSYVHAIHSFQAFDIGDIDFSDPVAAMHYEHHIEFPYPTHGNTNCESCHVEGTFNVPDQDKSLPGILSASDEVTTWDRNIGSVPSYVTGPASRACGGCHRAELINEDEFSKLVSFNQHTKNGGYMVEAGEDPLSTWDMVVQAIMGIFN
;
A
#
# COMPACT_ATOMS: atom_id res chain seq x y z
N MET A 1 14.80 -10.93 -27.62
CA MET A 1 14.97 -12.13 -28.50
C MET A 1 15.10 -13.40 -27.66
N LEU A 2 14.01 -14.11 -27.40
CA LEU A 2 14.01 -15.38 -26.64
C LEU A 2 13.35 -16.49 -27.47
N SER A 3 14.08 -17.60 -27.58
CA SER A 3 13.85 -18.71 -28.49
C SER A 3 12.82 -19.71 -27.94
N LYS A 4 11.66 -19.77 -28.57
CA LYS A 4 10.75 -20.94 -28.57
C LYS A 4 11.51 -22.17 -29.07
N LYS A 5 11.61 -23.24 -28.27
CA LYS A 5 11.60 -24.67 -28.68
C LYS A 5 11.99 -25.61 -27.54
N ALA A 6 11.02 -26.33 -26.98
CA ALA A 6 11.15 -27.75 -26.65
C ALA A 6 9.79 -28.28 -26.16
N GLY A 7 9.18 -29.21 -26.89
CA GLY A 7 7.93 -29.84 -26.45
C GLY A 7 7.19 -30.63 -27.52
N ALA A 8 7.89 -31.44 -28.31
CA ALA A 8 7.25 -32.30 -29.30
C ALA A 8 7.95 -33.66 -29.39
N VAL A 9 7.80 -34.52 -28.37
CA VAL A 9 7.80 -35.99 -28.50
C VAL A 9 7.17 -36.55 -27.22
N TRP A 10 5.85 -36.79 -27.19
CA TRP A 10 5.18 -37.83 -26.39
C TRP A 10 3.71 -37.94 -26.87
N LEU A 11 3.53 -38.30 -28.14
CA LEU A 11 2.23 -38.65 -28.70
C LEU A 11 2.34 -40.04 -29.33
N GLY A 12 1.97 -41.07 -28.58
CA GLY A 12 2.06 -42.44 -29.11
C GLY A 12 1.73 -43.54 -28.12
N LEU A 13 0.72 -43.40 -27.25
CA LEU A 13 0.14 -44.55 -26.50
C LEU A 13 -1.20 -44.29 -25.76
N LEU A 14 -2.05 -43.37 -26.24
CA LEU A 14 -3.35 -43.07 -25.63
C LEU A 14 -4.49 -42.99 -26.65
N LEU A 15 -4.55 -43.97 -27.57
CA LEU A 15 -5.52 -44.00 -28.67
C LEU A 15 -6.19 -45.38 -28.80
N VAL A 16 -6.72 -45.93 -27.69
CA VAL A 16 -7.59 -47.13 -27.71
C VAL A 16 -8.75 -47.10 -26.69
N ALA A 17 -8.91 -46.07 -25.85
CA ALA A 17 -10.00 -46.02 -24.85
C ALA A 17 -11.02 -44.88 -25.09
N ALA A 18 -11.35 -44.59 -26.35
CA ALA A 18 -12.33 -43.57 -26.73
C ALA A 18 -13.42 -44.18 -27.64
N VAL A 19 -14.16 -45.16 -27.12
CA VAL A 19 -15.46 -45.58 -27.65
C VAL A 19 -16.32 -45.94 -26.44
N PHE A 20 -17.48 -45.27 -26.30
CA PHE A 20 -18.43 -45.26 -25.18
C PHE A 20 -18.11 -44.28 -24.03
N VAL A 21 -18.50 -43.01 -24.20
CA VAL A 21 -19.53 -42.29 -23.40
C VAL A 21 -19.75 -40.96 -24.13
N LEU A 22 -20.76 -40.93 -25.00
CA LEU A 22 -21.25 -39.71 -25.65
C LEU A 22 -22.78 -39.79 -25.55
N VAL A 23 -23.28 -39.50 -24.36
CA VAL A 23 -24.70 -39.29 -24.06
C VAL A 23 -24.77 -37.99 -23.28
N GLY A 24 -25.58 -37.07 -23.78
CA GLY A 24 -25.49 -35.63 -23.55
C GLY A 24 -25.64 -35.17 -22.09
N PHE A 25 -24.81 -34.21 -21.74
CA PHE A 25 -25.10 -33.21 -20.71
C PHE A 25 -25.65 -31.97 -21.41
N VAL A 26 -26.97 -31.94 -21.59
CA VAL A 26 -27.69 -30.66 -21.62
C VAL A 26 -27.84 -30.32 -20.15
N GLY A 27 -27.06 -29.35 -19.68
CA GLY A 27 -27.14 -28.87 -18.29
C GLY A 27 -28.55 -28.38 -18.01
N ALA A 28 -29.29 -29.11 -17.18
CA ALA A 28 -30.42 -28.53 -16.49
C ALA A 28 -29.85 -27.51 -15.48
N PRO A 29 -30.49 -26.35 -15.27
CA PRO A 29 -30.11 -25.47 -14.18
C PRO A 29 -30.15 -26.26 -12.88
N VAL A 30 -29.04 -26.27 -12.15
CA VAL A 30 -28.99 -26.79 -10.79
C VAL A 30 -29.95 -25.92 -10.00
N VAL A 31 -31.11 -26.47 -9.64
CA VAL A 31 -32.02 -25.79 -8.73
C VAL A 31 -31.29 -25.76 -7.39
N ALA A 32 -30.79 -24.58 -7.01
CA ALA A 32 -30.23 -24.34 -5.69
C ALA A 32 -31.30 -24.73 -4.67
N ASN A 33 -31.05 -25.78 -3.90
CA ASN A 33 -31.82 -26.00 -2.68
C ASN A 33 -31.42 -24.85 -1.74
N ALA A 34 -32.29 -23.85 -1.62
CA ALA A 34 -32.18 -22.84 -0.58
C ALA A 34 -32.06 -23.58 0.76
N ALA A 35 -30.90 -23.48 1.39
CA ALA A 35 -30.72 -24.00 2.73
C ALA A 35 -31.69 -23.23 3.64
N THR A 36 -32.55 -23.94 4.36
CA THR A 36 -33.29 -23.35 5.47
C THR A 36 -32.27 -23.05 6.58
N GLY A 37 -32.35 -21.87 7.19
CA GLY A 37 -31.36 -21.38 8.17
C GLY A 37 -31.02 -22.32 9.32
N ASP A 38 -31.87 -23.31 9.62
CA ASP A 38 -31.68 -24.28 10.71
C ASP A 38 -30.49 -25.26 10.53
N ASP A 39 -29.84 -25.29 9.36
CA ASP A 39 -28.75 -26.26 9.03
C ASP A 39 -27.37 -25.61 8.77
N VAL A 40 -27.15 -24.34 9.12
CA VAL A 40 -25.84 -23.67 8.88
C VAL A 40 -24.87 -23.99 10.03
N PRO A 41 -23.78 -24.75 9.81
CA PRO A 41 -22.82 -25.07 10.88
C PRO A 41 -21.89 -23.88 11.17
N PRO A 42 -21.40 -23.73 12.41
CA PRO A 42 -20.33 -22.79 12.73
C PRO A 42 -19.06 -23.05 11.91
N GLU A 43 -18.31 -21.99 11.63
CA GLU A 43 -17.02 -22.10 10.98
C GLU A 43 -15.97 -22.80 11.87
N SER A 44 -15.14 -23.63 11.24
CA SER A 44 -14.16 -24.52 11.89
C SER A 44 -12.74 -24.27 11.39
N CYS A 45 -12.51 -23.21 10.60
CA CYS A 45 -11.21 -22.84 10.02
C CYS A 45 -10.09 -22.82 11.07
N ALA A 46 -10.36 -22.29 12.28
CA ALA A 46 -9.40 -22.24 13.38
C ALA A 46 -8.94 -23.63 13.87
N THR A 47 -9.72 -24.69 13.63
CA THR A 47 -9.32 -26.06 14.00
C THR A 47 -8.15 -26.56 13.16
N CYS A 48 -8.15 -26.25 11.86
CA CYS A 48 -7.13 -26.70 10.91
C CYS A 48 -6.02 -25.67 10.71
N HIS A 49 -6.36 -24.38 10.81
CA HIS A 49 -5.49 -23.23 10.52
C HIS A 49 -5.12 -22.45 11.78
N ASN A 50 -5.08 -23.10 12.95
CA ASN A 50 -4.60 -22.45 14.16
C ASN A 50 -3.17 -21.91 13.96
N GLY A 51 -2.95 -20.65 14.35
CA GLY A 51 -1.67 -19.95 14.18
C GLY A 51 -1.29 -19.67 12.72
N ALA A 52 -2.25 -19.63 11.78
CA ALA A 52 -1.94 -19.36 10.38
C ALA A 52 -1.32 -17.97 10.17
N GLY A 53 -1.84 -16.95 10.87
CA GLY A 53 -1.28 -15.61 10.86
C GLY A 53 0.16 -15.61 11.39
N ASP A 54 0.41 -16.26 12.53
CA ASP A 54 1.76 -16.37 13.11
C ASP A 54 2.75 -17.05 12.15
N LYS A 55 2.29 -18.02 11.36
CA LYS A 55 3.12 -18.67 10.34
C LYS A 55 3.41 -17.76 9.15
N HIS A 56 2.46 -16.91 8.75
CA HIS A 56 2.70 -15.90 7.70
C HIS A 56 3.76 -14.90 8.16
N GLN A 57 3.61 -14.36 9.37
CA GLN A 57 4.59 -13.44 9.96
C GLN A 57 5.96 -14.11 10.08
N ALA A 58 6.04 -15.31 10.67
CA ALA A 58 7.31 -16.02 10.80
C ALA A 58 7.96 -16.35 9.45
N SER A 59 7.17 -16.64 8.41
CA SER A 59 7.69 -16.86 7.05
C SER A 59 8.22 -15.56 6.43
N TYR A 60 7.60 -14.42 6.73
CA TYR A 60 8.09 -13.11 6.32
C TYR A 60 9.40 -12.78 7.04
N ASP A 61 9.44 -12.93 8.37
CA ASP A 61 10.63 -12.67 9.18
C ASP A 61 11.81 -13.55 8.75
N GLU A 62 11.57 -14.79 8.33
CA GLU A 62 12.60 -15.69 7.81
C GLU A 62 13.23 -15.18 6.50
N LEU A 63 12.50 -14.43 5.68
CA LEU A 63 13.03 -13.91 4.41
C LEU A 63 13.87 -12.65 4.59
N TYR A 64 13.53 -11.80 5.55
CA TYR A 64 14.14 -10.47 5.69
C TYR A 64 14.93 -10.37 7.00
N GLN A 65 15.79 -11.36 7.25
CA GLN A 65 16.58 -11.42 8.48
C GLN A 65 17.78 -10.48 8.40
N ASP A 66 17.89 -9.56 9.36
CA ASP A 66 19.04 -8.66 9.46
C ASP A 66 20.23 -9.27 10.19
N GLY A 67 21.44 -8.87 9.79
CA GLY A 67 22.69 -9.14 10.51
C GLY A 67 23.09 -10.62 10.60
N VAL A 68 22.39 -11.52 9.91
CA VAL A 68 22.67 -12.96 9.95
C VAL A 68 23.98 -13.30 9.25
N ILE A 69 24.20 -12.73 8.06
CA ILE A 69 25.50 -12.78 7.38
C ILE A 69 26.19 -11.43 7.58
N GLN A 70 27.32 -11.44 8.26
CA GLN A 70 28.10 -10.24 8.56
C GLN A 70 29.38 -10.23 7.74
N VAL A 71 29.68 -9.06 7.15
CA VAL A 71 30.92 -8.79 6.42
C VAL A 71 31.77 -7.83 7.23
N THR A 72 33.01 -8.21 7.53
CA THR A 72 33.93 -7.43 8.38
C THR A 72 35.35 -7.46 7.83
N ASP A 73 36.23 -6.63 8.38
CA ASP A 73 37.66 -6.61 8.06
C ASP A 73 37.97 -6.54 6.55
N MET A 74 37.16 -5.77 5.81
CA MET A 74 37.41 -5.54 4.39
C MET A 74 38.74 -4.79 4.20
N ALA A 75 39.56 -5.25 3.27
CA ALA A 75 40.80 -4.58 2.89
C ALA A 75 41.06 -4.74 1.38
N TYR A 76 41.71 -3.73 0.80
CA TYR A 76 42.09 -3.68 -0.61
C TYR A 76 43.61 -3.62 -0.75
N THR A 77 44.14 -4.35 -1.73
CA THR A 77 45.53 -4.21 -2.16
C THR A 77 45.64 -4.35 -3.67
N PHE A 78 46.59 -3.62 -4.24
CA PHE A 78 46.97 -3.72 -5.65
C PHE A 78 48.42 -4.18 -5.78
N THR A 79 48.67 -5.13 -6.68
CA THR A 79 50.02 -5.55 -7.06
C THR A 79 50.20 -5.34 -8.56
N ALA A 80 51.16 -4.49 -8.90
CA ALA A 80 51.50 -4.22 -10.29
C ALA A 80 51.92 -5.51 -11.04
N PRO A 81 51.55 -5.64 -12.34
CA PRO A 81 50.95 -4.59 -13.15
C PRO A 81 49.41 -4.47 -13.06
N ASP A 82 48.70 -5.50 -12.61
CA ASP A 82 47.27 -5.67 -12.93
C ASP A 82 46.51 -6.59 -11.94
N THR A 83 47.02 -6.81 -10.73
CA THR A 83 46.39 -7.71 -9.75
C THR A 83 45.74 -6.93 -8.63
N THR A 84 44.40 -6.94 -8.59
CA THR A 84 43.59 -6.43 -7.50
C THR A 84 43.21 -7.56 -6.54
N VAL A 85 43.36 -7.32 -5.25
CA VAL A 85 42.96 -8.26 -4.19
C VAL A 85 42.09 -7.54 -3.17
N VAL A 86 40.89 -8.07 -2.93
CA VAL A 86 40.01 -7.65 -1.84
C VAL A 86 39.87 -8.81 -0.86
N THR A 87 40.22 -8.59 0.39
CA THR A 87 40.06 -9.56 1.48
C THR A 87 38.96 -9.11 2.42
N PHE A 88 38.21 -10.05 2.99
CA PHE A 88 37.12 -9.75 3.91
C PHE A 88 36.77 -10.99 4.73
N ASN A 89 36.21 -10.79 5.92
CA ASN A 89 35.70 -11.86 6.77
C ASN A 89 34.18 -11.97 6.62
N MET A 90 33.67 -13.18 6.44
CA MET A 90 32.23 -13.47 6.47
C MET A 90 31.88 -14.46 7.56
N THR A 91 30.83 -14.16 8.31
CA THR A 91 30.20 -15.14 9.20
C THR A 91 28.70 -15.23 8.93
N LYS A 92 28.13 -16.42 9.05
CA LYS A 92 26.69 -16.69 9.03
C LYS A 92 26.30 -17.23 10.40
N ASN A 93 25.45 -16.52 11.14
CA ASN A 93 25.12 -16.82 12.54
C ASN A 93 26.38 -16.95 13.43
N GLY A 94 27.35 -16.06 13.24
CA GLY A 94 28.63 -16.05 13.96
C GLY A 94 29.59 -17.19 13.63
N MET A 95 29.23 -18.07 12.68
CA MET A 95 30.10 -19.15 12.20
C MET A 95 30.78 -18.74 10.88
N PRO A 96 32.03 -19.15 10.63
CA PRO A 96 32.71 -18.88 9.36
C PRO A 96 31.87 -19.25 8.11
N PHE A 97 31.74 -18.31 7.18
CA PHE A 97 30.98 -18.47 5.94
C PHE A 97 31.88 -18.33 4.70
N ASP A 98 31.67 -19.22 3.73
CA ASP A 98 32.40 -19.25 2.46
C ASP A 98 31.59 -18.47 1.42
N ALA A 99 32.11 -17.33 0.96
CA ALA A 99 31.41 -16.43 0.04
C ALA A 99 30.97 -17.12 -1.27
N ARG A 100 31.64 -18.22 -1.65
CA ARG A 100 31.30 -19.01 -2.85
C ARG A 100 30.00 -19.79 -2.72
N GLN A 101 29.47 -19.89 -1.50
CA GLN A 101 28.21 -20.57 -1.21
C GLN A 101 27.00 -19.64 -1.36
N ALA A 102 27.20 -18.32 -1.39
CA ALA A 102 26.10 -17.38 -1.59
C ALA A 102 25.49 -17.55 -2.99
N ASP A 103 24.16 -17.49 -3.07
CA ASP A 103 23.42 -17.57 -4.34
C ASP A 103 23.60 -16.31 -5.21
N SER A 104 23.90 -15.17 -4.59
CA SER A 104 24.29 -13.94 -5.27
C SER A 104 25.40 -13.22 -4.51
N PHE A 105 26.40 -12.73 -5.25
CA PHE A 105 27.54 -12.01 -4.71
C PHE A 105 28.01 -10.95 -5.71
N GLY A 106 28.03 -9.70 -5.27
CA GLY A 106 28.54 -8.54 -6.00
C GLY A 106 29.70 -7.89 -5.25
N LEU A 107 30.71 -7.42 -5.99
CA LEU A 107 31.83 -6.66 -5.45
C LEU A 107 32.24 -5.60 -6.47
N TYR A 108 32.01 -4.34 -6.14
CA TYR A 108 32.14 -3.21 -7.06
C TYR A 108 32.93 -2.06 -6.43
N PHE A 109 33.43 -1.17 -7.28
CA PHE A 109 33.98 0.12 -6.87
C PHE A 109 33.14 1.27 -7.43
N ALA A 110 32.83 2.26 -6.59
CA ALA A 110 32.24 3.53 -7.00
C ALA A 110 33.21 4.67 -6.63
N PRO A 111 33.78 5.40 -7.61
CA PRO A 111 34.68 6.52 -7.35
C PRO A 111 33.91 7.71 -6.82
N TYR A 112 34.53 8.50 -5.95
CA TYR A 112 33.97 9.71 -5.40
C TYR A 112 34.89 10.91 -5.66
N ASP A 113 34.37 11.95 -6.31
CA ASP A 113 35.17 13.12 -6.72
C ASP A 113 35.16 14.28 -5.71
N GLY A 114 34.52 14.10 -4.56
CA GLY A 114 34.30 15.15 -3.55
C GLY A 114 32.89 15.77 -3.62
N ALA A 115 32.08 15.39 -4.61
CA ALA A 115 30.67 15.77 -4.69
C ALA A 115 29.79 14.60 -5.17
N ASN A 116 30.24 13.86 -6.18
CA ASN A 116 29.46 12.87 -6.90
C ASN A 116 30.14 11.49 -6.90
N PHE A 117 29.31 10.45 -6.97
CA PHE A 117 29.79 9.10 -7.28
C PHE A 117 29.74 8.86 -8.78
N GLN A 118 30.89 8.91 -9.45
CA GLN A 118 30.96 8.85 -10.91
C GLN A 118 32.33 8.45 -11.46
N PHE A 119 32.35 7.91 -12.67
CA PHE A 119 33.58 7.68 -13.44
C PHE A 119 33.81 8.81 -14.46
N ASP A 120 35.08 9.09 -14.75
CA ASP A 120 35.50 9.95 -15.87
C ASP A 120 36.49 9.20 -16.78
N PRO A 121 36.10 8.82 -18.02
CA PRO A 121 34.78 9.00 -18.62
C PRO A 121 33.69 8.14 -17.94
N PRO A 122 32.39 8.43 -18.17
CA PRO A 122 31.29 7.64 -17.60
C PRO A 122 31.43 6.15 -17.90
N LEU A 123 31.17 5.32 -16.90
CA LEU A 123 31.14 3.85 -16.99
C LEU A 123 29.94 3.36 -16.20
N GLU A 124 29.34 2.25 -16.64
CA GLU A 124 28.18 1.67 -15.96
C GLU A 124 28.57 1.18 -14.55
N ARG A 125 29.62 0.34 -14.45
CA ARG A 125 30.13 -0.25 -13.19
C ARG A 125 31.58 -0.69 -13.33
N LEU A 126 32.31 -0.76 -12.21
CA LEU A 126 33.62 -1.43 -12.12
C LEU A 126 33.54 -2.62 -11.16
N SER A 127 33.51 -3.83 -11.70
CA SER A 127 33.55 -5.06 -10.89
C SER A 127 34.96 -5.34 -10.39
N LEU A 128 35.10 -5.63 -9.10
CA LEU A 128 36.33 -6.14 -8.46
C LEU A 128 36.23 -7.64 -8.11
N LEU A 129 35.14 -8.30 -8.53
CA LEU A 129 34.96 -9.73 -8.35
C LEU A 129 35.86 -10.51 -9.31
N GLY A 130 36.80 -11.26 -8.74
CA GLY A 130 37.67 -12.20 -9.44
C GLY A 130 37.52 -13.62 -8.89
N ASP A 131 38.62 -14.37 -8.88
CA ASP A 131 38.66 -15.71 -8.31
C ASP A 131 38.51 -15.63 -6.79
N LEU A 132 37.41 -16.20 -6.27
CA LEU A 132 37.15 -16.28 -4.84
C LEU A 132 37.89 -17.46 -4.20
N SER A 133 38.54 -17.20 -3.07
CA SER A 133 39.12 -18.23 -2.20
C SER A 133 38.66 -18.04 -0.75
N TYR A 134 38.68 -19.14 0.01
CA TYR A 134 38.22 -19.21 1.40
C TYR A 134 39.25 -19.95 2.25
N ASP A 135 39.60 -19.41 3.40
CA ASP A 135 40.66 -19.93 4.28
C ASP A 135 40.19 -21.02 5.26
N GLY A 136 38.88 -21.27 5.35
CA GLY A 136 38.27 -22.22 6.29
C GLY A 136 37.95 -21.65 7.67
N ALA A 137 38.25 -20.38 7.92
CA ALA A 137 38.10 -19.68 9.20
C ALA A 137 37.30 -18.36 9.10
N GLY A 138 36.70 -18.08 7.94
CA GLY A 138 35.85 -16.90 7.69
C GLY A 138 36.50 -15.91 6.72
N GLY A 139 37.81 -16.04 6.51
CA GLY A 139 38.57 -15.22 5.59
C GLY A 139 38.28 -15.60 4.15
N ASN A 140 37.77 -14.63 3.40
CA ASN A 140 37.48 -14.71 1.99
C ASN A 140 38.40 -13.75 1.22
N THR A 141 38.72 -14.08 -0.02
CA THR A 141 39.58 -13.25 -0.86
C THR A 141 39.11 -13.31 -2.31
N SER A 142 38.83 -12.15 -2.89
CA SER A 142 38.64 -11.96 -4.33
C SER A 142 39.97 -11.56 -4.96
N THR A 143 40.48 -12.33 -5.91
CA THR A 143 41.68 -12.00 -6.69
C THR A 143 41.32 -11.80 -8.15
N LEU A 144 41.43 -10.56 -8.64
CA LEU A 144 41.16 -10.20 -10.02
C LEU A 144 42.48 -9.81 -10.71
N VAL A 145 42.85 -10.55 -11.75
CA VAL A 145 43.97 -10.21 -12.64
C VAL A 145 43.39 -9.63 -13.93
N GLY A 146 43.65 -8.36 -14.19
CA GLY A 146 43.14 -7.66 -15.37
C GLY A 146 43.32 -6.14 -15.28
N ASP A 147 42.85 -5.44 -16.30
CA ASP A 147 43.03 -3.98 -16.46
C ASP A 147 42.13 -3.16 -15.51
N VAL A 148 42.25 -3.39 -14.20
CA VAL A 148 41.65 -2.56 -13.14
C VAL A 148 42.73 -1.57 -12.65
N PRO A 149 42.44 -0.27 -12.57
CA PRO A 149 43.40 0.70 -12.05
C PRO A 149 43.71 0.46 -10.57
N ASP A 150 44.86 0.94 -10.11
CA ASP A 150 45.19 0.96 -8.68
C ASP A 150 44.27 1.97 -7.97
N LEU A 151 43.42 1.46 -7.09
CA LEU A 151 42.42 2.25 -6.36
C LEU A 151 42.94 2.78 -5.02
N THR A 152 44.19 2.45 -4.63
CA THR A 152 44.73 2.76 -3.30
C THR A 152 44.62 4.25 -2.95
N ASP A 153 44.96 5.11 -3.90
CA ASP A 153 44.94 6.58 -3.75
C ASP A 153 43.71 7.23 -4.41
N THR A 154 42.72 6.43 -4.85
CA THR A 154 41.49 6.92 -5.47
C THR A 154 40.39 7.01 -4.43
N ASN A 155 39.80 8.18 -4.24
CA ASN A 155 38.65 8.35 -3.34
C ASN A 155 37.44 7.57 -3.89
N GLY A 156 36.73 6.88 -3.01
CA GLY A 156 35.56 6.09 -3.38
C GLY A 156 35.24 5.02 -2.36
N ILE A 157 34.29 4.16 -2.74
CA ILE A 157 33.84 3.02 -1.92
C ILE A 157 33.95 1.73 -2.71
N ILE A 158 34.49 0.70 -2.06
CA ILE A 158 34.33 -0.69 -2.46
C ILE A 158 33.10 -1.23 -1.76
N VAL A 159 32.11 -1.64 -2.56
CA VAL A 159 30.83 -2.16 -2.09
C VAL A 159 30.79 -3.65 -2.36
N LEU A 160 30.57 -4.42 -1.30
CA LEU A 160 30.24 -5.84 -1.35
C LEU A 160 28.78 -5.98 -0.95
N TYR A 161 27.98 -6.69 -1.74
CA TYR A 161 26.62 -7.07 -1.33
C TYR A 161 26.21 -8.40 -1.95
N GLY A 162 25.17 -9.03 -1.41
CA GLY A 162 24.65 -10.28 -1.93
C GLY A 162 23.59 -10.89 -1.05
N VAL A 163 23.23 -12.14 -1.38
CA VAL A 163 22.24 -12.91 -0.62
C VAL A 163 22.53 -14.39 -0.73
N ASP A 164 22.25 -15.12 0.35
CA ASP A 164 22.25 -16.57 0.41
C ASP A 164 20.82 -17.11 0.61
N GLU A 165 20.56 -18.30 0.08
CA GLU A 165 19.26 -18.99 0.09
C GLU A 165 18.13 -18.18 -0.57
N ILE A 166 18.25 -17.91 -1.88
CA ILE A 166 17.15 -17.39 -2.70
C ILE A 166 16.09 -18.48 -2.84
N VAL A 167 14.87 -18.20 -2.37
CA VAL A 167 13.74 -19.13 -2.41
C VAL A 167 12.70 -18.76 -3.48
N GLY A 168 12.75 -17.53 -3.99
CA GLY A 168 11.75 -17.02 -4.94
C GLY A 168 12.15 -15.72 -5.61
N GLN A 169 11.30 -15.29 -6.52
CA GLN A 169 11.40 -14.01 -7.20
C GLN A 169 9.99 -13.46 -7.43
N LEU A 170 9.80 -12.20 -7.07
CA LEU A 170 8.60 -11.42 -7.36
C LEU A 170 8.82 -10.58 -8.65
N PRO A 171 7.76 -9.94 -9.19
CA PRO A 171 7.90 -8.91 -10.22
C PRO A 171 8.87 -7.79 -9.84
N ALA A 172 9.17 -6.89 -10.79
CA ALA A 172 10.13 -5.79 -10.61
C ALA A 172 11.55 -6.21 -10.14
N ARG A 173 11.98 -7.44 -10.48
CA ARG A 173 13.31 -8.00 -10.18
C ARG A 173 13.61 -8.12 -8.68
N VAL A 174 12.58 -8.29 -7.84
CA VAL A 174 12.75 -8.51 -6.40
C VAL A 174 13.02 -9.99 -6.13
N ARG A 175 14.19 -10.31 -5.56
CA ARG A 175 14.56 -11.67 -5.16
C ARG A 175 14.19 -11.89 -3.70
N GLN A 176 13.48 -12.97 -3.41
CA GLN A 176 13.17 -13.36 -2.04
C GLN A 176 14.28 -14.29 -1.55
N GLY A 177 15.17 -13.78 -0.70
CA GLY A 177 16.28 -14.57 -0.15
C GLY A 177 16.55 -14.23 1.30
N LYS A 178 16.85 -15.26 2.11
CA LYS A 178 16.78 -15.21 3.58
C LYS A 178 17.88 -14.41 4.26
N TYR A 179 19.07 -14.43 3.69
CA TYR A 179 20.27 -13.92 4.34
C TYR A 179 20.96 -12.90 3.44
N PRO A 180 20.37 -11.70 3.28
CA PRO A 180 21.06 -10.61 2.60
C PRO A 180 22.32 -10.22 3.39
N PHE A 181 23.30 -9.67 2.70
CA PHE A 181 24.51 -9.13 3.33
C PHE A 181 25.08 -7.97 2.54
N ALA A 182 25.78 -7.08 3.24
CA ALA A 182 26.55 -5.99 2.66
C ALA A 182 27.82 -5.71 3.46
N GLY A 183 28.80 -5.07 2.81
CA GLY A 183 30.03 -4.59 3.41
C GLY A 183 30.59 -3.41 2.60
N LEU A 184 31.19 -2.46 3.29
CA LEU A 184 31.73 -1.23 2.70
C LEU A 184 33.19 -1.06 3.09
N LEU A 185 33.99 -0.54 2.17
CA LEU A 185 35.37 -0.11 2.40
C LEU A 185 35.66 1.17 1.63
N GLU A 186 35.93 2.26 2.34
CA GLU A 186 36.42 3.50 1.73
C GLU A 186 37.88 3.36 1.26
N THR A 187 38.21 4.03 0.16
CA THR A 187 39.57 4.09 -0.41
C THR A 187 40.07 5.54 -0.51
N GLY A 188 41.37 5.72 -0.77
CA GLY A 188 41.97 7.05 -0.87
C GLY A 188 41.89 7.85 0.43
N ALA A 189 41.41 9.08 0.33
CA ALA A 189 41.19 9.98 1.47
C ALA A 189 39.84 9.77 2.19
N GLY A 190 39.00 8.86 1.69
CA GLY A 190 37.65 8.60 2.19
C GLY A 190 36.54 9.27 1.37
N VAL A 191 35.31 9.17 1.89
CA VAL A 191 34.10 9.76 1.29
C VAL A 191 33.35 10.58 2.35
N ASP A 192 33.02 11.83 2.04
CA ASP A 192 32.21 12.72 2.89
C ASP A 192 30.80 12.95 2.31
N TYR A 193 30.28 11.96 1.59
CA TYR A 193 28.94 11.99 1.00
C TYR A 193 27.86 11.86 2.07
N VAL A 194 26.88 12.76 2.00
CA VAL A 194 25.64 12.70 2.78
C VAL A 194 24.49 12.56 1.80
N SER A 195 23.73 11.47 1.91
CA SER A 195 22.54 11.28 1.07
C SER A 195 21.50 12.37 1.31
N PRO A 196 20.83 12.89 0.27
CA PRO A 196 19.71 13.83 0.43
C PRO A 196 18.44 13.17 0.98
N ALA A 197 18.34 11.84 0.95
CA ALA A 197 17.23 11.06 1.53
C ALA A 197 17.70 10.23 2.73
N ASN A 198 16.76 9.69 3.51
CA ASN A 198 17.03 8.82 4.67
C ASN A 198 16.48 7.41 4.43
N ASP A 199 17.24 6.36 4.81
CA ASP A 199 16.71 5.00 4.78
C ASP A 199 15.49 4.82 5.70
N ALA A 200 15.48 5.50 6.84
CA ALA A 200 14.33 5.51 7.75
C ALA A 200 13.01 5.91 7.09
N GLY A 201 13.05 6.74 6.04
CA GLY A 201 11.87 7.08 5.23
C GLY A 201 11.42 5.92 4.34
N CYS A 202 12.36 5.14 3.80
CA CYS A 202 12.05 3.94 3.02
C CYS A 202 11.44 2.85 3.91
N VAL A 203 12.02 2.61 5.09
CA VAL A 203 11.57 1.63 6.08
C VAL A 203 10.15 1.91 6.60
N SER A 204 9.65 3.14 6.49
CA SER A 204 8.25 3.43 6.87
C SER A 204 7.25 2.67 6.00
N CYS A 205 7.58 2.41 4.73
CA CYS A 205 6.70 1.70 3.80
C CYS A 205 7.19 0.30 3.45
N HIS A 206 8.49 0.07 3.47
CA HIS A 206 9.13 -1.14 3.01
C HIS A 206 9.56 -2.05 4.17
N THR A 207 10.27 -3.13 3.85
CA THR A 207 10.86 -4.01 4.88
C THR A 207 11.80 -3.22 5.78
N ASP A 208 11.90 -3.63 7.05
CA ASP A 208 12.96 -3.21 7.98
C ASP A 208 13.87 -4.42 8.23
N PRO A 209 15.13 -4.42 7.76
CA PRO A 209 15.83 -3.35 7.05
C PRO A 209 15.30 -3.16 5.62
N TYR A 210 15.54 -1.98 5.02
CA TYR A 210 15.20 -1.75 3.62
C TYR A 210 16.13 -2.52 2.69
N LEU A 211 15.53 -3.30 1.79
CA LEU A 211 16.24 -4.18 0.85
C LEU A 211 15.77 -3.95 -0.59
N LYS A 212 16.42 -3.05 -1.33
CA LYS A 212 16.14 -2.88 -2.76
C LYS A 212 16.42 -4.20 -3.50
N HIS A 213 15.59 -4.49 -4.49
CA HIS A 213 15.62 -5.78 -5.23
C HIS A 213 15.52 -7.02 -4.31
N GLY A 214 15.05 -6.83 -3.07
CA GLY A 214 14.85 -7.87 -2.06
C GLY A 214 16.11 -8.27 -1.26
N TYR A 215 17.28 -7.69 -1.53
CA TYR A 215 18.50 -8.03 -0.78
C TYR A 215 19.61 -6.96 -0.73
N ILE A 216 19.45 -5.81 -1.39
CA ILE A 216 20.46 -4.74 -1.39
C ILE A 216 20.07 -3.72 -0.31
N TYR A 217 20.83 -3.73 0.78
CA TYR A 217 20.70 -2.81 1.90
C TYR A 217 20.85 -1.35 1.49
N ALA A 218 19.91 -0.46 1.81
CA ALA A 218 20.20 0.97 1.73
C ALA A 218 21.16 1.42 2.84
N GLU A 219 20.96 0.93 4.06
CA GLU A 219 21.82 1.22 5.22
C GLU A 219 22.65 -0.01 5.62
N VAL A 220 23.96 0.15 5.85
CA VAL A 220 24.85 -0.96 6.22
C VAL A 220 25.23 -0.86 7.69
N ASN A 221 25.09 -1.95 8.44
CA ASN A 221 25.43 -2.05 9.87
C ASN A 221 24.62 -1.11 10.79
N ASN A 222 23.41 -0.73 10.39
CA ASN A 222 22.58 0.23 11.11
C ASN A 222 23.29 1.59 11.33
N ASP A 223 24.06 2.03 10.34
CA ASP A 223 24.78 3.31 10.34
C ASP A 223 24.16 4.27 9.30
N PRO A 224 23.35 5.26 9.73
CA PRO A 224 22.76 6.26 8.84
C PRO A 224 23.79 7.08 8.05
N GLY A 225 25.06 7.08 8.47
CA GLY A 225 26.15 7.66 7.68
C GLY A 225 26.39 6.92 6.35
N THR A 226 25.84 5.72 6.19
CA THR A 226 25.98 4.86 5.01
C THR A 226 24.75 4.85 4.11
N ASP A 227 23.75 5.69 4.39
CA ASP A 227 22.52 5.84 3.61
C ASP A 227 22.79 5.76 2.10
N PHE A 228 22.31 4.68 1.49
CA PHE A 228 22.35 4.36 0.06
C PHE A 228 23.74 4.20 -0.57
N TYR A 229 24.79 3.99 0.22
CA TYR A 229 26.15 3.77 -0.30
C TYR A 229 26.21 2.55 -1.23
N THR A 230 25.47 1.49 -0.90
CA THR A 230 25.42 0.28 -1.74
C THR A 230 24.76 0.55 -3.10
N CYS A 231 23.75 1.40 -3.14
CA CYS A 231 23.00 1.77 -4.34
C CYS A 231 23.91 2.53 -5.32
N LYS A 232 24.84 3.34 -4.81
CA LYS A 232 25.84 4.07 -5.61
C LYS A 232 26.83 3.17 -6.36
N ALA A 233 26.89 1.86 -6.04
CA ALA A 233 27.63 0.90 -6.86
C ALA A 233 27.04 0.70 -8.27
N CYS A 234 25.76 1.06 -8.45
CA CYS A 234 25.02 0.88 -9.71
C CYS A 234 24.36 2.17 -10.20
N HIS A 235 23.90 3.04 -9.30
CA HIS A 235 23.24 4.31 -9.59
C HIS A 235 24.22 5.48 -9.47
N LEU A 236 25.12 5.57 -10.46
CA LEU A 236 26.14 6.61 -10.54
C LEU A 236 25.54 7.93 -11.03
N ASP A 237 26.11 9.04 -10.56
CA ASP A 237 25.55 10.38 -10.75
C ASP A 237 25.70 10.92 -12.19
N ASN A 238 26.45 10.21 -13.04
CA ASN A 238 26.62 10.53 -14.46
C ASN A 238 26.31 9.37 -15.42
N GLY A 239 25.71 8.28 -14.93
CA GLY A 239 25.30 7.16 -15.76
C GLY A 239 24.05 7.49 -16.59
N GLU A 240 23.91 6.87 -17.76
CA GLU A 240 22.71 6.99 -18.59
C GLU A 240 21.57 6.14 -18.01
N GLY A 241 20.39 6.75 -17.82
CA GLY A 241 19.17 6.07 -17.40
C GLY A 241 18.63 5.15 -18.50
N GLY A 242 18.14 3.97 -18.08
CA GLY A 242 17.63 2.93 -19.00
C GLY A 242 16.13 2.72 -18.99
N HIS A 243 15.41 3.32 -18.04
CA HIS A 243 13.97 3.08 -17.80
C HIS A 243 13.10 4.19 -18.41
N PHE A 244 13.10 4.30 -19.74
CA PHE A 244 12.29 5.31 -20.44
C PHE A 244 10.79 5.07 -20.28
N GLU A 245 10.39 3.83 -19.99
CA GLU A 245 9.01 3.42 -19.79
C GLU A 245 8.31 4.19 -18.66
N TRP A 246 9.02 4.63 -17.62
CA TRP A 246 8.42 5.39 -16.52
C TRP A 246 7.80 6.70 -17.00
N GLN A 247 8.58 7.48 -17.77
CA GLN A 247 8.07 8.70 -18.39
C GLN A 247 6.97 8.39 -19.41
N LEU A 248 7.15 7.33 -20.20
CA LEU A 248 6.20 6.94 -21.23
C LEU A 248 4.82 6.59 -20.66
N LEU A 249 4.76 5.92 -19.50
CA LEU A 249 3.52 5.56 -18.80
C LEU A 249 2.64 6.76 -18.44
N VAL A 250 3.23 7.95 -18.29
CA VAL A 250 2.50 9.17 -17.94
C VAL A 250 2.44 10.18 -19.08
N ASP A 251 3.35 10.12 -20.07
CA ASP A 251 3.36 10.98 -21.26
C ASP A 251 2.46 10.45 -22.38
N ASP A 252 2.63 9.18 -22.76
CA ASP A 252 1.91 8.55 -23.88
C ASP A 252 1.58 7.08 -23.51
N PRO A 253 0.53 6.86 -22.71
CA PRO A 253 0.15 5.52 -22.25
C PRO A 253 -0.15 4.55 -23.40
N ALA A 254 -0.66 5.04 -24.54
CA ALA A 254 -0.92 4.23 -25.72
C ALA A 254 0.37 3.69 -26.34
N LEU A 255 1.40 4.55 -26.45
CA LEU A 255 2.72 4.10 -26.87
C LEU A 255 3.39 3.21 -25.80
N ALA A 256 3.19 3.49 -24.52
CA ALA A 256 3.66 2.61 -23.43
C ALA A 256 3.13 1.19 -23.59
N ALA A 257 1.82 1.04 -23.81
CA ALA A 257 1.18 -0.24 -24.02
C ALA A 257 1.78 -0.97 -25.23
N ALA A 258 1.99 -0.26 -26.34
CA ALA A 258 2.60 -0.84 -27.54
C ALA A 258 4.08 -1.25 -27.33
N VAL A 259 4.87 -0.46 -26.60
CA VAL A 259 6.29 -0.77 -26.33
C VAL A 259 6.41 -1.96 -25.37
N LEU A 260 5.62 -1.99 -24.29
CA LEU A 260 5.63 -3.08 -23.31
C LEU A 260 5.13 -4.40 -23.91
N ALA A 261 4.16 -4.34 -24.83
CA ALA A 261 3.71 -5.50 -25.62
C ALA A 261 4.74 -5.94 -26.69
N GLY A 262 5.81 -5.16 -26.92
CA GLY A 262 6.81 -5.43 -27.96
C GLY A 262 6.31 -5.20 -29.39
N GLU A 263 5.26 -4.38 -29.55
CA GLU A 263 4.64 -4.00 -30.82
C GLU A 263 5.24 -2.71 -31.40
N ALA A 264 5.89 -1.90 -30.56
CA ALA A 264 6.60 -0.69 -30.94
C ALA A 264 8.01 -0.63 -30.32
N GLU A 265 8.87 0.20 -30.92
CA GLU A 265 10.17 0.60 -30.37
C GLU A 265 10.22 2.13 -30.32
N LEU A 266 10.84 2.70 -29.29
CA LEU A 266 11.03 4.15 -29.21
C LEU A 266 11.96 4.65 -30.31
N THR A 267 11.59 5.74 -30.97
CA THR A 267 12.49 6.41 -31.92
C THR A 267 13.68 7.06 -31.20
N PRO A 268 14.79 7.36 -31.89
CA PRO A 268 15.91 8.08 -31.29
C PRO A 268 15.48 9.41 -30.65
N GLU A 269 14.55 10.14 -31.28
CA GLU A 269 14.03 11.40 -30.75
C GLU A 269 13.24 11.20 -29.46
N GLN A 270 12.46 10.11 -29.35
CA GLN A 270 11.75 9.76 -28.13
C GLN A 270 12.71 9.30 -27.02
N GLN A 271 13.74 8.52 -27.36
CA GLN A 271 14.78 8.15 -26.41
C GLN A 271 15.50 9.39 -25.87
N GLU A 272 15.80 10.36 -26.72
CA GLU A 272 16.40 11.63 -26.31
C GLU A 272 15.43 12.48 -25.46
N GLN A 273 14.15 12.51 -25.81
CA GLN A 273 13.11 13.16 -24.99
C GLN A 273 13.03 12.57 -23.58
N TYR A 274 13.13 11.24 -23.45
CA TYR A 274 12.99 10.53 -22.17
C TYR A 274 14.32 10.30 -21.45
N ALA A 275 15.46 10.59 -22.07
CA ALA A 275 16.78 10.47 -21.47
C ALA A 275 16.90 11.22 -20.14
N TYR A 276 17.50 10.56 -19.17
CA TYR A 276 17.79 11.09 -17.84
C TYR A 276 19.06 10.41 -17.31
N ARG A 277 19.64 10.93 -16.22
CA ARG A 277 20.77 10.25 -15.57
C ARG A 277 20.27 9.27 -14.52
N THR A 278 20.88 8.09 -14.44
CA THR A 278 20.52 7.01 -13.48
C THR A 278 20.96 7.32 -12.05
N THR A 279 20.91 8.59 -11.64
CA THR A 279 21.12 8.96 -10.24
C THR A 279 20.07 8.24 -9.40
N LEU A 280 20.45 7.85 -8.19
CA LEU A 280 19.53 7.11 -7.31
C LEU A 280 18.19 7.85 -7.11
N MET A 281 18.26 9.17 -6.90
CA MET A 281 17.05 9.96 -6.64
C MET A 281 16.17 10.10 -7.87
N ASN A 282 16.74 10.19 -9.08
CA ASN A 282 15.93 10.17 -10.30
C ASN A 282 15.15 8.86 -10.43
N ASP A 283 15.80 7.71 -10.24
CA ASP A 283 15.15 6.40 -10.31
C ASP A 283 14.07 6.25 -9.23
N VAL A 284 14.35 6.70 -8.01
CA VAL A 284 13.38 6.68 -6.91
C VAL A 284 12.18 7.57 -7.22
N HIS A 285 12.38 8.83 -7.61
CA HIS A 285 11.28 9.74 -7.93
C HIS A 285 10.43 9.22 -9.10
N MET A 286 11.05 8.83 -10.21
CA MET A 286 10.31 8.38 -11.40
C MET A 286 9.49 7.12 -11.12
N SER A 287 10.08 6.15 -10.41
CA SER A 287 9.36 4.94 -10.07
C SER A 287 8.16 5.19 -9.14
N HIS A 288 8.27 6.09 -8.16
CA HIS A 288 7.15 6.42 -7.27
C HIS A 288 6.12 7.36 -7.91
N ALA A 289 6.54 8.27 -8.79
CA ALA A 289 5.64 9.24 -9.42
C ALA A 289 4.89 8.67 -10.64
N MET A 290 5.44 7.65 -11.29
CA MET A 290 4.99 7.24 -12.64
C MET A 290 4.76 5.74 -12.83
N GLU A 291 5.41 4.87 -12.04
CA GLU A 291 5.23 3.41 -12.16
C GLU A 291 4.35 2.85 -11.04
N PHE A 292 4.69 3.16 -9.79
CA PHE A 292 4.09 2.52 -8.63
C PHE A 292 2.89 3.29 -8.08
N PRO A 293 1.89 2.59 -7.50
CA PRO A 293 0.84 3.21 -6.72
C PRO A 293 1.41 3.71 -5.39
N TYR A 294 1.98 4.92 -5.39
CA TYR A 294 2.49 5.56 -4.16
C TYR A 294 1.31 5.90 -3.23
N PRO A 295 1.32 5.46 -1.95
CA PRO A 295 0.17 5.57 -1.05
C PRO A 295 -0.08 6.99 -0.51
N GLN A 296 0.78 7.95 -0.83
CA GLN A 296 0.71 9.35 -0.40
C GLN A 296 0.72 10.30 -1.61
N SER A 297 0.57 11.59 -1.34
CA SER A 297 0.87 12.63 -2.33
C SER A 297 2.37 12.70 -2.62
N MET A 298 2.75 12.79 -3.90
CA MET A 298 4.14 13.05 -4.30
C MET A 298 4.67 14.41 -3.82
N ALA A 299 3.79 15.32 -3.38
CA ALA A 299 4.20 16.58 -2.77
C ALA A 299 4.73 16.43 -1.32
N ASN A 300 4.53 15.26 -0.70
CA ASN A 300 4.95 15.00 0.67
C ASN A 300 6.42 14.53 0.75
N CYS A 301 7.34 15.40 0.35
CA CYS A 301 8.77 15.10 0.27
C CYS A 301 9.37 14.68 1.62
N VAL A 302 8.82 15.19 2.74
CA VAL A 302 9.32 14.93 4.09
C VAL A 302 9.39 13.45 4.44
N THR A 303 8.52 12.60 3.85
CA THR A 303 8.54 11.15 4.06
C THR A 303 9.93 10.56 3.80
N CYS A 304 10.58 10.95 2.70
CA CYS A 304 11.92 10.47 2.35
C CYS A 304 13.04 11.44 2.75
N HIS A 305 12.72 12.73 2.91
CA HIS A 305 13.68 13.83 3.12
C HIS A 305 13.58 14.48 4.50
N ALA A 306 13.10 13.74 5.52
CA ALA A 306 12.97 14.24 6.88
C ALA A 306 14.27 14.88 7.38
N GLY A 307 14.20 16.13 7.85
CA GLY A 307 15.37 16.89 8.31
C GLY A 307 16.35 17.32 7.22
N LYS A 308 16.06 17.05 5.94
CA LYS A 308 16.91 17.37 4.78
C LYS A 308 16.23 18.26 3.74
N LEU A 309 14.99 18.71 3.99
CA LEU A 309 14.22 19.55 3.05
C LEU A 309 14.95 20.82 2.61
N ASP A 310 15.67 21.50 3.50
CA ASP A 310 16.45 22.71 3.13
C ASP A 310 17.53 22.41 2.07
N THR A 311 18.11 21.20 2.11
CA THR A 311 19.07 20.75 1.10
C THR A 311 18.36 20.29 -0.16
N THR A 312 17.32 19.45 -0.02
CA THR A 312 16.56 18.89 -1.15
C THR A 312 15.87 19.96 -1.99
N LEU A 313 15.27 20.96 -1.35
CA LEU A 313 14.50 22.04 -1.98
C LEU A 313 15.33 23.31 -2.20
N SER A 314 16.66 23.22 -2.07
CA SER A 314 17.55 24.34 -2.37
C SER A 314 17.46 24.74 -3.84
N ASP A 315 17.71 26.01 -4.12
CA ASP A 315 17.65 26.55 -5.48
C ASP A 315 18.68 25.90 -6.43
N GLU A 316 19.77 25.33 -5.88
CA GLU A 316 20.76 24.56 -6.64
C GLU A 316 20.16 23.31 -7.30
N ASN A 317 19.09 22.75 -6.70
CA ASN A 317 18.39 21.58 -7.24
C ASN A 317 17.25 21.96 -8.19
N PHE A 318 16.97 23.25 -8.40
CA PHE A 318 15.93 23.69 -9.32
C PHE A 318 16.43 23.55 -10.77
N THR A 319 16.41 22.32 -11.28
CA THR A 319 16.85 21.98 -12.63
C THR A 319 15.76 21.23 -13.36
N VAL A 320 15.75 21.31 -14.69
CA VAL A 320 14.81 20.54 -15.53
C VAL A 320 14.95 19.04 -15.31
N GLU A 321 16.17 18.56 -15.05
CA GLU A 321 16.42 17.14 -14.72
C GLU A 321 15.68 16.73 -13.45
N THR A 322 15.81 17.52 -12.37
CA THR A 322 15.08 17.29 -11.11
C THR A 322 13.57 17.32 -11.35
N CYS A 323 13.05 18.33 -12.04
CA CYS A 323 11.62 18.46 -12.29
C CYS A 323 11.08 17.27 -13.10
N LYS A 324 11.81 16.84 -14.13
CA LYS A 324 11.47 15.68 -14.97
C LYS A 324 11.45 14.37 -14.17
N SER A 325 12.11 14.28 -13.02
CA SER A 325 12.02 13.06 -12.20
C SER A 325 10.63 12.85 -11.58
N CYS A 326 9.80 13.91 -11.47
CA CYS A 326 8.44 13.83 -10.92
C CYS A 326 7.35 14.24 -11.93
N HIS A 327 7.68 15.10 -12.89
CA HIS A 327 6.73 15.64 -13.86
C HIS A 327 6.87 14.95 -15.22
N PRO A 328 5.73 14.55 -15.85
CA PRO A 328 5.73 14.11 -17.24
C PRO A 328 6.34 15.20 -18.14
N VAL A 329 7.04 14.85 -19.22
CA VAL A 329 7.57 15.87 -20.14
C VAL A 329 6.41 16.58 -20.84
N THR A 330 5.52 15.82 -21.49
CA THR A 330 4.35 16.38 -22.19
C THR A 330 3.02 16.08 -21.50
N GLY A 331 2.91 14.92 -20.87
CA GLY A 331 1.67 14.38 -20.31
C GLY A 331 0.63 14.02 -21.38
N SER A 332 -0.48 13.45 -20.92
CA SER A 332 -1.64 13.05 -21.72
C SER A 332 -2.90 13.75 -21.22
N GLU A 333 -3.63 14.40 -22.11
CA GLU A 333 -4.95 14.98 -21.81
C GLU A 333 -5.98 13.88 -21.53
N GLU A 334 -5.94 12.80 -22.31
CA GLU A 334 -6.85 11.66 -22.21
C GLU A 334 -6.74 10.96 -20.84
N HIS A 335 -5.52 10.87 -20.30
CA HIS A 335 -5.23 10.19 -19.05
C HIS A 335 -4.93 11.15 -17.88
N GLY A 336 -5.25 12.44 -18.02
CA GLY A 336 -5.23 13.41 -16.92
C GLY A 336 -3.84 13.79 -16.40
N THR A 337 -2.78 13.56 -17.15
CA THR A 337 -1.40 13.90 -16.75
C THR A 337 -0.86 15.17 -17.40
N ALA A 338 -1.58 15.74 -18.38
CA ALA A 338 -1.16 16.95 -19.09
C ALA A 338 -1.01 18.18 -18.18
N GLU A 339 -1.90 18.42 -17.23
CA GLU A 339 -1.86 19.63 -16.39
C GLU A 339 -0.59 19.72 -15.54
N ARG A 340 -0.06 18.57 -15.12
CA ARG A 340 1.16 18.48 -14.31
C ARG A 340 2.43 18.30 -15.14
N SER A 341 2.36 18.33 -16.46
CA SER A 341 3.55 18.12 -17.31
C SER A 341 4.45 19.35 -17.38
N LEU A 342 5.73 19.13 -17.68
CA LEU A 342 6.71 20.20 -17.86
C LEU A 342 6.27 21.19 -18.94
N THR A 343 5.71 20.73 -20.06
CA THR A 343 5.20 21.63 -21.11
C THR A 343 4.06 22.54 -20.63
N SER A 344 3.28 22.09 -19.65
CA SER A 344 2.16 22.86 -19.09
C SER A 344 2.63 23.82 -18.00
N ILE A 345 3.48 23.37 -17.09
CA ILE A 345 3.96 24.19 -15.95
C ILE A 345 5.07 25.16 -16.36
N LEU A 346 5.87 24.83 -17.37
CA LEU A 346 6.88 25.70 -18.00
C LEU A 346 6.32 26.34 -19.27
N ALA A 347 5.09 26.86 -19.20
CA ALA A 347 4.37 27.33 -20.38
C ALA A 347 5.20 28.31 -21.23
N ALA A 348 5.14 28.05 -22.54
CA ALA A 348 5.80 28.76 -23.63
C ALA A 348 5.80 30.29 -23.50
N SER A 349 4.69 30.90 -23.05
CA SER A 349 4.58 32.36 -22.92
C SER A 349 5.64 33.00 -22.03
N ASP A 350 6.18 32.24 -21.07
CA ASP A 350 7.11 32.72 -20.06
C ASP A 350 8.50 32.07 -20.18
N HIS A 351 8.65 31.02 -20.99
CA HIS A 351 9.89 30.24 -21.14
C HIS A 351 10.36 30.02 -22.60
N ASP A 352 9.62 30.46 -23.63
CA ASP A 352 9.96 30.26 -25.06
C ASP A 352 11.30 30.86 -25.49
N GLU A 353 11.77 31.90 -24.78
CA GLU A 353 13.04 32.58 -25.07
C GLU A 353 14.23 31.94 -24.34
N GLU A 354 13.98 30.97 -23.45
CA GLU A 354 14.98 30.32 -22.60
C GLU A 354 15.36 28.94 -23.15
N ASP A 355 16.66 28.64 -23.14
CA ASP A 355 17.15 27.29 -23.41
C ASP A 355 17.03 26.47 -22.12
N LEU A 356 15.92 25.76 -21.92
CA LEU A 356 15.68 24.99 -20.69
C LEU A 356 16.73 23.88 -20.45
N ALA A 357 17.46 23.44 -21.48
CA ALA A 357 18.51 22.44 -21.35
C ALA A 357 19.88 23.03 -20.97
N ALA A 358 20.10 24.32 -21.24
CA ALA A 358 21.37 25.01 -20.95
C ALA A 358 21.23 26.21 -19.99
N GLY A 359 20.00 26.58 -19.65
CA GLY A 359 19.63 27.74 -18.86
C GLY A 359 19.76 27.48 -17.37
N ASP A 360 20.19 28.50 -16.65
CA ASP A 360 20.30 28.48 -15.20
C ASP A 360 19.01 29.05 -14.60
N CYS A 361 18.16 28.15 -14.11
CA CYS A 361 16.84 28.45 -13.57
C CYS A 361 16.90 29.48 -12.43
N THR A 362 17.99 29.50 -11.67
CA THR A 362 18.14 30.36 -10.49
C THR A 362 18.19 31.86 -10.83
N ASN A 363 18.49 32.23 -12.09
CA ASN A 363 18.42 33.63 -12.53
C ASN A 363 17.02 34.25 -12.43
N CYS A 364 15.98 33.41 -12.45
CA CYS A 364 14.59 33.81 -12.30
C CYS A 364 13.96 33.24 -11.02
N HIS A 365 14.30 31.98 -10.70
CA HIS A 365 13.72 31.16 -9.64
C HIS A 365 14.66 30.90 -8.45
N GLU A 366 15.49 31.88 -8.07
CA GLU A 366 16.09 31.89 -6.73
C GLU A 366 15.07 32.46 -5.73
N THR A 367 15.06 31.94 -4.51
CA THR A 367 14.16 32.40 -3.44
C THR A 367 14.20 33.93 -3.29
N GLY A 368 13.06 34.59 -3.41
CA GLY A 368 12.95 36.06 -3.35
C GLY A 368 13.38 36.82 -4.61
N SER A 369 13.62 36.13 -5.74
CA SER A 369 13.91 36.73 -7.04
C SER A 369 12.63 37.14 -7.80
N LYS A 370 12.63 37.05 -9.14
CA LYS A 370 11.52 37.51 -9.99
C LYS A 370 10.33 36.56 -9.97
N ALA A 371 10.62 35.27 -9.78
CA ALA A 371 9.66 34.20 -9.67
C ALA A 371 9.97 33.37 -8.40
N PRO A 372 9.00 32.61 -7.87
CA PRO A 372 9.22 31.77 -6.70
C PRO A 372 10.34 30.74 -6.92
N GLY A 373 11.18 30.57 -5.91
CA GLY A 373 12.18 29.50 -5.84
C GLY A 373 11.57 28.14 -5.54
N LEU A 374 12.40 27.09 -5.58
CA LEU A 374 11.91 25.71 -5.46
C LEU A 374 11.18 25.48 -4.13
N SER A 375 11.76 25.95 -3.03
CA SER A 375 11.19 25.88 -1.67
C SER A 375 9.91 26.73 -1.47
N GLU A 376 9.69 27.74 -2.33
CA GLU A 376 8.47 28.56 -2.30
C GLU A 376 7.33 27.89 -3.08
N ILE A 377 7.66 27.06 -4.09
CA ILE A 377 6.68 26.27 -4.86
C ILE A 377 6.32 24.98 -4.14
N HIS A 378 7.33 24.27 -3.64
CA HIS A 378 7.20 23.03 -2.90
C HIS A 378 7.71 23.23 -1.48
N THR A 379 6.82 23.12 -0.49
CA THR A 379 7.20 23.19 0.94
C THR A 379 7.81 21.88 1.44
N GLY A 380 7.67 20.80 0.68
CA GLY A 380 8.03 19.44 1.08
C GLY A 380 6.98 18.73 1.93
N TYR A 381 5.81 19.35 2.12
CA TYR A 381 4.72 18.82 2.93
C TYR A 381 3.39 18.84 2.17
N ASP A 382 2.59 17.79 2.35
CA ASP A 382 1.20 17.79 1.87
C ASP A 382 0.36 18.83 2.62
N LYS A 383 -0.27 19.75 1.90
CA LYS A 383 -1.08 20.85 2.45
C LYS A 383 -2.35 20.39 3.17
N ALA A 384 -2.83 19.17 2.90
CA ALA A 384 -3.93 18.59 3.65
C ALA A 384 -3.45 18.09 5.03
N ILE A 385 -2.18 17.70 5.17
CA ILE A 385 -1.65 17.03 6.37
C ILE A 385 -0.87 18.02 7.25
N TYR A 386 -0.13 18.95 6.65
CA TYR A 386 0.74 19.88 7.35
C TYR A 386 0.56 21.33 6.90
N THR A 387 0.97 22.23 7.79
CA THR A 387 1.32 23.60 7.43
C THR A 387 2.62 23.64 6.61
N ALA A 388 2.89 24.78 5.97
CA ALA A 388 4.12 24.98 5.19
C ALA A 388 5.42 24.86 6.01
N ASP A 389 5.37 25.13 7.32
CA ASP A 389 6.49 25.00 8.26
C ASP A 389 6.57 23.61 8.92
N GLY A 390 5.75 22.64 8.47
CA GLY A 390 5.84 21.23 8.88
C GLY A 390 5.07 20.87 10.14
N VAL A 391 4.13 21.70 10.60
CA VAL A 391 3.23 21.33 11.71
C VAL A 391 2.10 20.47 11.17
N ARG A 392 2.00 19.23 11.64
CA ARG A 392 0.88 18.33 11.30
C ARG A 392 -0.40 18.83 11.98
N TYR A 393 -1.48 18.97 11.22
CA TYR A 393 -2.75 19.49 11.75
C TYR A 393 -3.33 18.60 12.87
N SER A 394 -3.28 17.28 12.71
CA SER A 394 -3.81 16.33 13.69
C SER A 394 -3.00 16.22 15.00
N ASP A 395 -1.78 16.79 15.05
CA ASP A 395 -0.99 16.88 16.29
C ASP A 395 -1.40 18.07 17.16
N VAL A 396 -2.05 19.09 16.56
CA VAL A 396 -2.42 20.32 17.25
C VAL A 396 -3.92 20.57 17.32
N ILE A 397 -4.71 19.95 16.46
CA ILE A 397 -6.18 20.03 16.45
C ILE A 397 -6.73 18.64 16.78
N SER A 398 -7.58 18.56 17.79
CA SER A 398 -8.17 17.31 18.26
C SER A 398 -9.66 17.48 18.52
N VAL A 399 -10.45 16.45 18.23
CA VAL A 399 -11.86 16.35 18.67
C VAL A 399 -11.98 15.23 19.70
N THR A 400 -12.80 15.45 20.73
CA THR A 400 -13.04 14.49 21.82
C THR A 400 -14.52 14.26 22.05
N ILE A 401 -14.90 13.00 22.31
CA ILE A 401 -16.25 12.66 22.77
C ILE A 401 -16.26 12.73 24.30
N ASP A 402 -16.92 13.76 24.82
CA ASP A 402 -16.80 14.19 26.22
C ASP A 402 -17.77 13.44 27.13
N SER A 403 -19.01 13.24 26.68
CA SER A 403 -20.02 12.50 27.44
C SER A 403 -21.09 11.88 26.54
N ALA A 404 -21.74 10.84 27.04
CA ALA A 404 -22.96 10.30 26.46
C ALA A 404 -23.91 9.79 27.55
N THR A 405 -25.23 9.90 27.32
CA THR A 405 -26.26 9.36 28.22
C THR A 405 -27.44 8.78 27.43
N PHE A 406 -27.90 7.61 27.85
CA PHE A 406 -29.02 6.88 27.23
C PHE A 406 -30.22 6.77 28.19
N ASP A 407 -31.42 7.07 27.70
CA ASP A 407 -32.66 7.03 28.49
C ASP A 407 -33.57 5.82 28.21
N GLY A 408 -33.16 4.95 27.29
CA GLY A 408 -33.92 3.79 26.82
C GLY A 408 -34.39 3.90 25.36
N THR A 409 -34.48 5.12 24.82
CA THR A 409 -34.79 5.36 23.39
C THR A 409 -33.87 6.36 22.75
N THR A 410 -33.28 7.25 23.55
CA THR A 410 -32.57 8.43 23.10
C THR A 410 -31.16 8.42 23.68
N LEU A 411 -30.17 8.68 22.82
CA LEU A 411 -28.77 8.80 23.19
C LEU A 411 -28.32 10.26 23.01
N ASP A 412 -28.09 10.95 24.12
CA ASP A 412 -27.51 12.29 24.13
C ASP A 412 -25.99 12.19 24.14
N ILE A 413 -25.32 12.99 23.31
CA ILE A 413 -23.88 12.93 23.06
C ILE A 413 -23.33 14.36 23.08
N ALA A 414 -22.28 14.59 23.87
CA ALA A 414 -21.55 15.85 23.87
C ALA A 414 -20.10 15.61 23.44
N PHE A 415 -19.57 16.50 22.61
CA PHE A 415 -18.21 16.45 22.11
C PHE A 415 -17.68 17.86 21.83
N SER A 416 -16.36 17.99 21.78
CA SER A 416 -15.71 19.29 21.60
C SER A 416 -14.40 19.18 20.82
N ALA A 417 -14.00 20.31 20.24
CA ALA A 417 -12.74 20.48 19.53
C ALA A 417 -11.78 21.34 20.35
N GLY A 418 -10.50 21.02 20.28
CA GLY A 418 -9.41 21.76 20.89
C GLY A 418 -8.31 22.05 19.88
N GLN A 419 -7.63 23.19 20.08
CA GLN A 419 -6.46 23.60 19.31
C GLN A 419 -5.33 23.97 20.29
N SER A 420 -4.26 23.18 20.31
CA SER A 420 -3.13 23.36 21.25
C SER A 420 -2.16 24.47 20.82
N GLN A 421 -2.14 24.80 19.52
CA GLN A 421 -1.28 25.79 18.90
C GLN A 421 -2.07 26.61 17.88
N GLU A 422 -1.89 27.93 17.90
CA GLU A 422 -2.46 28.83 16.88
C GLU A 422 -1.80 28.54 15.52
N ILE A 423 -2.62 28.30 14.50
CA ILE A 423 -2.20 28.17 13.11
C ILE A 423 -2.87 29.29 12.33
N GLU A 424 -2.11 30.02 11.54
CA GLU A 424 -2.66 31.10 10.72
C GLU A 424 -3.71 30.55 9.74
N GLY A 425 -4.88 31.19 9.71
CA GLY A 425 -5.97 30.82 8.80
C GLY A 425 -6.71 29.53 9.17
N VAL A 426 -6.49 28.96 10.36
CA VAL A 426 -7.18 27.75 10.84
C VAL A 426 -7.73 27.96 12.24
N ASP A 427 -9.03 27.67 12.42
CA ASP A 427 -9.75 27.81 13.68
C ASP A 427 -10.57 26.53 13.95
N ALA A 428 -10.21 25.76 14.97
CA ALA A 428 -10.93 24.54 15.32
C ALA A 428 -12.41 24.78 15.70
N THR A 429 -12.81 26.01 16.03
CA THR A 429 -14.22 26.33 16.31
C THR A 429 -15.09 26.38 15.05
N THR A 430 -14.50 26.39 13.86
CA THR A 430 -15.21 26.37 12.57
C THR A 430 -15.38 24.97 11.98
N ILE A 431 -15.01 23.92 12.73
CA ILE A 431 -15.26 22.54 12.35
C ILE A 431 -16.76 22.31 12.09
N VAL A 432 -17.07 21.58 11.01
CA VAL A 432 -18.42 21.09 10.70
C VAL A 432 -18.42 19.58 10.94
N PRO A 433 -18.81 19.11 12.13
CA PRO A 433 -18.64 17.70 12.47
C PRO A 433 -19.77 16.86 11.89
N SER A 434 -19.43 15.64 11.46
CA SER A 434 -20.40 14.56 11.24
C SER A 434 -20.33 13.54 12.36
N ILE A 435 -21.46 13.22 12.98
CA ILE A 435 -21.56 12.20 14.02
C ILE A 435 -22.07 10.88 13.43
N MET A 436 -21.51 9.76 13.89
CA MET A 436 -21.97 8.42 13.55
C MET A 436 -22.23 7.60 14.81
N VAL A 437 -23.32 6.81 14.80
CA VAL A 437 -23.67 5.88 15.88
C VAL A 437 -23.88 4.48 15.30
N GLY A 438 -22.94 3.56 15.52
CA GLY A 438 -23.03 2.18 15.05
C GLY A 438 -23.46 1.22 16.15
N LEU A 439 -24.40 0.33 15.88
CA LEU A 439 -24.96 -0.57 16.89
C LEU A 439 -24.26 -1.93 16.78
N TYR A 440 -23.45 -2.28 17.77
CA TYR A 440 -22.78 -3.59 17.82
C TYR A 440 -23.81 -4.70 18.02
N GLY A 441 -23.64 -5.80 17.29
CA GLY A 441 -24.53 -6.96 17.33
C GLY A 441 -23.96 -8.12 18.14
N TRP A 442 -24.79 -8.75 18.96
CA TRP A 442 -24.51 -10.01 19.67
C TRP A 442 -23.19 -9.98 20.49
N ASP A 443 -22.84 -8.84 21.07
CA ASP A 443 -21.56 -8.60 21.77
C ASP A 443 -20.30 -8.91 20.93
N THR A 444 -20.43 -8.90 19.60
CA THR A 444 -19.33 -9.05 18.65
C THR A 444 -18.71 -7.70 18.32
N LYS A 445 -17.50 -7.72 17.74
CA LYS A 445 -16.89 -6.48 17.26
C LYS A 445 -17.69 -5.85 16.11
N ASP A 446 -18.56 -6.57 15.40
CA ASP A 446 -19.19 -6.05 14.17
C ASP A 446 -20.58 -5.46 14.42
N PHE A 447 -21.00 -4.56 13.52
CA PHE A 447 -22.25 -3.83 13.66
C PHE A 447 -23.44 -4.63 13.11
N ALA A 448 -24.48 -4.78 13.93
CA ALA A 448 -25.79 -5.25 13.47
C ALA A 448 -26.51 -4.16 12.67
N ILE A 449 -26.26 -2.88 12.99
CA ILE A 449 -26.74 -1.72 12.24
C ILE A 449 -25.56 -0.75 12.07
N GLY A 450 -25.13 -0.57 10.83
CA GLY A 450 -24.13 0.41 10.43
C GLY A 450 -24.76 1.80 10.27
N PRO A 451 -24.09 2.87 10.74
CA PRO A 451 -24.63 4.23 10.65
C PRO A 451 -24.77 4.74 9.22
N HIS A 452 -23.87 4.31 8.33
CA HIS A 452 -23.85 4.70 6.93
C HIS A 452 -24.85 3.91 6.06
N GLU A 453 -25.62 2.99 6.64
CA GLU A 453 -26.68 2.29 5.90
C GLU A 453 -27.86 3.22 5.60
N ARG A 454 -28.74 2.83 4.67
CA ARG A 454 -30.05 3.45 4.48
C ARG A 454 -31.10 2.37 4.67
N LEU A 455 -31.88 2.49 5.75
CA LEU A 455 -32.83 1.47 6.19
C LEU A 455 -34.28 1.96 6.20
N PHE A 456 -34.51 3.24 5.92
CA PHE A 456 -35.83 3.87 5.96
C PHE A 456 -36.08 4.64 4.67
N ASP A 457 -37.33 4.58 4.19
CA ASP A 457 -37.87 5.45 3.13
C ASP A 457 -38.22 6.80 3.77
N ASP A 458 -37.20 7.62 3.98
CA ASP A 458 -37.32 8.91 4.67
C ASP A 458 -37.89 9.99 3.75
N ASN A 459 -37.81 9.79 2.43
CA ASN A 459 -38.35 10.70 1.44
C ASN A 459 -39.82 10.38 1.06
N GLY A 460 -40.31 9.17 1.40
CA GLY A 460 -41.68 8.70 1.17
C GLY A 460 -42.00 8.29 -0.27
N ASP A 461 -41.01 7.94 -1.08
CA ASP A 461 -41.17 7.58 -2.50
C ASP A 461 -41.45 6.08 -2.73
N GLY A 462 -41.34 5.26 -1.68
CA GLY A 462 -41.56 3.83 -1.69
C GLY A 462 -40.34 2.97 -2.04
N THR A 463 -39.17 3.59 -2.19
CA THR A 463 -37.86 2.97 -2.44
C THR A 463 -36.91 3.34 -1.32
N ILE A 464 -35.94 2.48 -1.01
CA ILE A 464 -34.85 2.81 -0.09
C ILE A 464 -33.58 2.89 -0.95
N ASP A 465 -33.10 4.10 -1.22
CA ASP A 465 -31.97 4.33 -2.11
C ASP A 465 -31.11 5.53 -1.71
N GLY A 466 -30.21 5.97 -2.60
CA GLY A 466 -29.28 7.07 -2.34
C GLY A 466 -29.92 8.41 -1.97
N SER A 467 -31.22 8.59 -2.25
CA SER A 467 -31.99 9.79 -1.93
C SER A 467 -32.55 9.81 -0.50
N ASP A 468 -32.52 8.69 0.21
CA ASP A 468 -32.88 8.62 1.62
C ASP A 468 -31.74 9.06 2.53
N GLN A 469 -32.09 9.38 3.77
CA GLN A 469 -31.11 9.76 4.77
C GLN A 469 -30.33 8.55 5.26
N ARG A 470 -29.07 8.79 5.63
CA ARG A 470 -28.27 7.77 6.30
C ARG A 470 -28.90 7.42 7.64
N THR A 471 -28.69 6.19 8.08
CA THR A 471 -29.48 5.63 9.19
C THR A 471 -29.09 6.27 10.51
N LEU A 472 -27.80 6.29 10.82
CA LEU A 472 -27.26 6.86 12.05
C LEU A 472 -25.97 7.66 11.80
N GLU A 473 -25.93 8.40 10.69
CA GLU A 473 -24.89 9.37 10.37
C GLU A 473 -25.54 10.75 10.14
N TYR A 474 -24.93 11.80 10.69
CA TYR A 474 -25.54 13.13 10.71
C TYR A 474 -24.50 14.24 10.70
N VAL A 475 -24.61 15.14 9.73
CA VAL A 475 -23.86 16.41 9.72
C VAL A 475 -24.54 17.36 10.71
N VAL A 476 -23.81 17.80 11.73
CA VAL A 476 -24.41 18.58 12.82
C VAL A 476 -24.92 19.93 12.32
N GLY A 477 -26.17 20.23 12.66
CA GLY A 477 -26.89 21.43 12.24
C GLY A 477 -27.89 21.20 11.10
N GLU A 478 -27.82 20.07 10.39
CA GLU A 478 -28.79 19.73 9.34
C GLU A 478 -30.12 19.22 9.89
N GLU A 479 -31.14 19.11 9.05
CA GLU A 479 -32.38 18.40 9.39
C GLU A 479 -32.20 16.90 9.20
N HIS A 480 -32.52 16.10 10.22
CA HIS A 480 -32.42 14.65 10.13
C HIS A 480 -33.55 13.97 10.94
N PRO A 481 -34.18 12.91 10.42
CA PRO A 481 -35.32 12.26 11.09
C PRO A 481 -34.98 11.59 12.43
N ARG A 482 -33.70 11.24 12.64
CA ARG A 482 -33.21 10.51 13.82
C ARG A 482 -32.15 11.24 14.64
N PHE A 483 -31.81 12.48 14.27
CA PHE A 483 -30.87 13.28 15.05
C PHE A 483 -31.40 14.69 15.29
N THR A 484 -30.97 15.31 16.37
CA THR A 484 -31.27 16.71 16.66
C THR A 484 -30.06 17.37 17.28
N THR A 485 -29.65 18.51 16.72
CA THR A 485 -28.66 19.38 17.34
C THR A 485 -29.31 20.13 18.51
N VAL A 486 -28.78 19.93 19.71
CA VAL A 486 -29.22 20.61 20.95
C VAL A 486 -28.44 21.90 21.14
N ALA A 487 -27.12 21.83 20.98
CA ALA A 487 -26.21 22.98 21.05
C ALA A 487 -25.06 22.80 20.05
N ALA A 488 -24.59 23.92 19.48
CA ALA A 488 -23.45 23.98 18.58
C ALA A 488 -22.86 25.40 18.66
N ASP A 489 -21.88 25.62 19.52
CA ASP A 489 -21.24 26.93 19.70
C ASP A 489 -19.79 26.77 20.20
N GLY A 490 -18.90 27.66 19.73
CA GLY A 490 -17.52 27.76 20.21
C GLY A 490 -16.69 26.47 20.14
N GLY A 491 -16.92 25.61 19.14
CA GLY A 491 -16.23 24.32 19.01
C GLY A 491 -16.72 23.25 19.98
N ALA A 492 -17.93 23.38 20.53
CA ALA A 492 -18.58 22.38 21.36
C ALA A 492 -20.00 22.09 20.83
N TRP A 493 -20.37 20.81 20.86
CA TRP A 493 -21.64 20.33 20.31
C TRP A 493 -22.33 19.38 21.27
N GLU A 494 -23.66 19.46 21.30
CA GLU A 494 -24.55 18.51 21.96
C GLU A 494 -25.57 18.04 20.91
N VAL A 495 -25.62 16.72 20.70
CA VAL A 495 -26.49 16.07 19.72
C VAL A 495 -27.26 14.94 20.38
N THR A 496 -28.53 14.82 20.01
CA THR A 496 -29.40 13.72 20.42
C THR A 496 -29.62 12.77 19.25
N ALA A 497 -29.43 11.47 19.46
CA ALA A 497 -29.74 10.40 18.52
C ALA A 497 -30.97 9.60 18.97
N ASP A 498 -31.94 9.41 18.08
CA ASP A 498 -33.15 8.59 18.30
C ASP A 498 -32.88 7.14 17.89
N LEU A 499 -32.86 6.24 18.87
CA LEU A 499 -32.67 4.80 18.72
C LEU A 499 -33.99 4.01 18.87
N SER A 500 -35.15 4.68 18.87
CA SER A 500 -36.45 4.06 19.12
C SER A 500 -36.77 2.91 18.16
N ALA A 501 -36.29 2.99 16.91
CA ALA A 501 -36.46 1.97 15.89
C ALA A 501 -35.81 0.62 16.25
N TRP A 502 -34.85 0.59 17.16
CA TRP A 502 -34.11 -0.62 17.56
C TRP A 502 -34.33 -1.01 19.03
N THR A 503 -35.38 -0.48 19.66
CA THR A 503 -35.70 -0.78 21.07
C THR A 503 -35.90 -2.27 21.34
N ASP A 504 -36.44 -3.04 20.39
CA ASP A 504 -36.60 -4.49 20.52
C ASP A 504 -35.23 -5.21 20.56
N MET A 505 -34.28 -4.81 19.71
CA MET A 505 -32.91 -5.37 19.70
C MET A 505 -32.12 -4.97 20.96
N ILE A 506 -32.40 -3.80 21.52
CA ILE A 506 -31.82 -3.37 22.79
C ILE A 506 -32.42 -4.18 23.94
N ALA A 507 -33.74 -4.40 23.92
CA ALA A 507 -34.47 -5.10 24.96
C ALA A 507 -34.15 -6.61 25.02
N ASP A 508 -33.94 -7.25 23.87
CA ASP A 508 -33.57 -8.67 23.81
C ASP A 508 -32.07 -8.93 23.99
N GLY A 509 -31.26 -7.86 23.99
CA GLY A 509 -29.82 -7.91 24.21
C GLY A 509 -29.00 -8.20 22.94
N THR A 510 -29.62 -8.21 21.75
CA THR A 510 -28.91 -8.23 20.47
C THR A 510 -27.98 -7.02 20.36
N VAL A 511 -28.43 -5.84 20.81
CA VAL A 511 -27.62 -4.62 20.88
C VAL A 511 -27.45 -4.22 22.33
N LYS A 512 -26.21 -4.31 22.85
CA LYS A 512 -25.86 -3.83 24.20
C LYS A 512 -24.98 -2.60 24.18
N ARG A 513 -24.26 -2.38 23.08
CA ARG A 513 -23.26 -1.32 22.94
C ARG A 513 -23.40 -0.63 21.60
N VAL A 514 -23.00 0.63 21.59
CA VAL A 514 -22.84 1.42 20.37
C VAL A 514 -21.42 1.94 20.27
N GLU A 515 -20.94 2.14 19.06
CA GLU A 515 -19.78 2.98 18.79
C GLU A 515 -20.27 4.37 18.44
N ILE A 516 -19.73 5.39 19.08
CA ILE A 516 -19.96 6.79 18.75
C ILE A 516 -18.68 7.31 18.10
N ALA A 517 -18.77 7.89 16.91
CA ALA A 517 -17.64 8.52 16.24
C ALA A 517 -17.99 9.94 15.78
N VAL A 518 -16.97 10.78 15.67
CA VAL A 518 -17.08 12.15 15.14
C VAL A 518 -16.04 12.33 14.05
N MET A 519 -16.48 12.68 12.83
CA MET A 519 -15.61 13.05 11.73
C MET A 519 -15.52 14.59 11.68
N PRO A 520 -14.34 15.18 11.94
CA PRO A 520 -14.20 16.62 12.07
C PRO A 520 -13.78 17.28 10.76
N GLU A 521 -14.73 17.67 9.92
CA GLU A 521 -14.41 18.40 8.70
C GLU A 521 -13.95 19.83 9.02
N LEU A 522 -12.77 20.20 8.50
CA LEU A 522 -12.18 21.52 8.64
C LEU A 522 -11.45 21.89 7.35
N PHE A 523 -11.55 23.17 6.96
CA PHE A 523 -10.85 23.72 5.81
C PHE A 523 -9.90 24.83 6.27
N ASN A 524 -8.76 24.99 5.59
CA ASN A 524 -7.91 26.16 5.74
C ASN A 524 -8.38 27.32 4.86
N ALA A 525 -7.64 28.44 4.89
CA ALA A 525 -7.95 29.64 4.10
C ALA A 525 -7.89 29.43 2.58
N ASP A 526 -7.22 28.38 2.11
CA ASP A 526 -7.10 28.01 0.69
C ASP A 526 -8.17 26.99 0.25
N GLU A 527 -9.21 26.76 1.08
CA GLU A 527 -10.27 25.78 0.85
C GLU A 527 -9.77 24.33 0.73
N VAL A 528 -8.60 24.02 1.32
CA VAL A 528 -8.09 22.64 1.43
C VAL A 528 -8.66 22.00 2.69
N GLN A 529 -9.28 20.83 2.53
CA GLN A 529 -9.76 20.03 3.66
C GLN A 529 -8.58 19.43 4.42
N LEU A 530 -8.59 19.55 5.74
CA LEU A 530 -7.48 19.17 6.61
C LEU A 530 -7.62 17.75 7.13
N ALA A 531 -6.50 17.02 7.16
CA ALA A 531 -6.40 15.67 7.68
C ALA A 531 -6.41 15.69 9.22
N LEU A 532 -7.55 15.34 9.79
CA LEU A 532 -7.78 15.30 11.23
C LEU A 532 -8.17 13.88 11.67
N ASN A 533 -7.82 13.52 12.90
CA ASN A 533 -8.16 12.21 13.44
C ASN A 533 -9.63 12.20 13.87
N ALA A 534 -10.42 11.27 13.35
CA ALA A 534 -11.79 11.02 13.79
C ALA A 534 -11.78 10.20 15.10
N PRO A 535 -12.17 10.77 16.27
CA PRO A 535 -12.29 9.99 17.49
C PRO A 535 -13.47 9.02 17.41
N SER A 536 -13.36 7.91 18.14
CA SER A 536 -14.50 7.05 18.44
C SER A 536 -14.43 6.52 19.87
N ARG A 537 -15.59 6.18 20.44
CA ARG A 537 -15.73 5.59 21.78
C ARG A 537 -16.85 4.57 21.82
N THR A 538 -16.63 3.47 22.55
CA THR A 538 -17.66 2.46 22.77
C THR A 538 -18.49 2.79 24.01
N PHE A 539 -19.81 2.84 23.87
CA PHE A 539 -20.76 3.14 24.94
C PHE A 539 -21.67 1.94 25.22
N ASP A 540 -21.77 1.52 26.48
CA ASP A 540 -22.68 0.46 26.93
C ASP A 540 -24.03 1.06 27.33
N LEU A 541 -25.08 0.70 26.60
CA LEU A 541 -26.43 1.25 26.77
C LEU A 541 -27.06 0.84 28.10
N GLY A 542 -26.75 -0.36 28.59
CA GLY A 542 -27.31 -0.88 29.84
C GLY A 542 -26.58 -0.34 31.08
N ALA A 543 -25.26 -0.22 31.00
CA ALA A 543 -24.45 0.41 32.04
C ALA A 543 -24.53 1.95 32.03
N ASN A 544 -24.95 2.53 30.90
CA ASN A 544 -24.99 3.96 30.64
C ASN A 544 -23.62 4.62 30.87
N ALA A 545 -22.57 4.00 30.31
CA ALA A 545 -21.18 4.39 30.52
C ALA A 545 -20.29 3.97 29.33
N PHE A 546 -19.20 4.70 29.13
CA PHE A 546 -18.15 4.32 28.18
C PHE A 546 -17.38 3.09 28.65
N VAL A 547 -17.06 2.22 27.70
CA VAL A 547 -16.32 0.95 27.88
C VAL A 547 -15.30 0.79 26.75
N ASP A 548 -14.43 1.80 26.58
CA ASP A 548 -13.51 1.93 25.44
C ASP A 548 -12.59 0.71 25.24
N ASP A 549 -12.26 -0.02 26.30
CA ASP A 549 -11.41 -1.22 26.26
C ASP A 549 -12.19 -2.53 25.97
N PHE A 550 -13.50 -2.48 25.72
CA PHE A 550 -14.31 -3.68 25.53
C PHE A 550 -13.89 -4.47 24.29
N TYR A 551 -13.63 -3.77 23.18
CA TYR A 551 -13.06 -4.35 21.97
C TYR A 551 -11.60 -3.93 21.85
N ALA A 552 -10.70 -4.89 21.99
CA ALA A 552 -9.28 -4.62 21.81
C ALA A 552 -8.98 -4.18 20.36
N PRO A 553 -8.04 -3.24 20.14
CA PRO A 553 -7.58 -2.89 18.80
C PRO A 553 -7.02 -4.12 18.06
N ILE A 554 -7.37 -4.23 16.77
CA ILE A 554 -6.92 -5.31 15.87
C ILE A 554 -5.90 -4.80 14.86
N ALA A 555 -6.05 -3.55 14.45
CA ALA A 555 -5.18 -2.88 13.49
C ALA A 555 -4.72 -1.54 14.06
N LYS A 556 -3.58 -1.07 13.59
CA LYS A 556 -2.91 0.14 14.07
C LYS A 556 -2.99 1.22 13.00
N ALA A 557 -3.60 2.36 13.34
CA ALA A 557 -3.53 3.54 12.47
C ALA A 557 -2.13 4.16 12.56
N THR A 558 -1.72 4.57 13.76
CA THR A 558 -0.33 4.97 14.08
C THR A 558 0.58 3.74 14.17
N ASP A 559 1.82 3.83 13.70
CA ASP A 559 2.79 2.71 13.69
C ASP A 559 2.27 1.47 12.93
N GLY A 560 1.40 1.71 11.96
CA GLY A 560 0.83 0.74 11.03
C GLY A 560 0.42 1.42 9.73
N CYS A 561 -0.86 1.70 9.54
CA CYS A 561 -1.38 2.30 8.30
C CYS A 561 -0.68 3.63 7.93
N ASN A 562 -0.47 4.52 8.90
CA ASN A 562 0.13 5.84 8.67
C ASN A 562 1.64 5.77 8.38
N ASN A 563 2.31 4.64 8.61
CA ASN A 563 3.71 4.51 8.19
C ASN A 563 3.83 4.59 6.65
N CYS A 564 2.81 4.06 5.95
CA CYS A 564 2.70 4.13 4.49
C CYS A 564 1.86 5.31 4.00
N HIS A 565 0.71 5.58 4.63
CA HIS A 565 -0.25 6.56 4.13
C HIS A 565 -0.03 7.99 4.66
N ASP A 566 0.87 8.17 5.63
CA ASP A 566 1.10 9.38 6.41
C ASP A 566 -0.10 9.86 7.24
N ALA A 567 -1.21 10.17 6.58
CA ALA A 567 -2.51 10.37 7.18
C ALA A 567 -3.56 9.55 6.42
N LEU A 568 -4.11 8.53 7.09
CA LEU A 568 -5.11 7.64 6.53
C LEU A 568 -6.31 8.42 5.93
N ALA A 569 -6.87 7.88 4.83
CA ALA A 569 -8.05 8.37 4.10
C ALA A 569 -7.84 9.56 3.15
N THR A 570 -6.70 10.27 3.22
CA THR A 570 -6.40 11.40 2.31
C THR A 570 -6.35 11.00 0.83
N THR A 571 -6.01 9.75 0.52
CA THR A 571 -5.82 9.26 -0.85
C THR A 571 -6.95 8.40 -1.41
N PHE A 572 -7.96 8.05 -0.60
CA PHE A 572 -9.07 7.18 -1.04
C PHE A 572 -10.46 7.61 -0.56
N HIS A 573 -10.56 8.56 0.38
CA HIS A 573 -11.81 9.22 0.76
C HIS A 573 -11.56 10.73 1.01
N SER A 574 -11.96 11.23 2.18
CA SER A 574 -11.79 12.61 2.60
C SER A 574 -10.88 12.67 3.84
N PRO A 575 -10.06 13.74 3.98
CA PRO A 575 -9.11 13.88 5.08
C PRO A 575 -9.68 13.81 6.51
N ASP A 576 -10.97 14.07 6.70
CA ASP A 576 -11.66 14.06 8.00
C ASP A 576 -12.00 12.65 8.54
N ARG A 577 -11.74 11.59 7.77
CA ARG A 577 -12.11 10.21 8.10
C ARG A 577 -10.96 9.39 8.72
N GLY A 578 -9.76 9.96 8.80
CA GLY A 578 -8.54 9.27 9.19
C GLY A 578 -8.41 8.97 10.69
N GLY A 579 -7.25 8.45 11.07
CA GLY A 579 -6.81 8.34 12.47
C GLY A 579 -7.35 7.17 13.28
N ASN A 580 -8.46 6.53 12.87
CA ASN A 580 -9.04 5.43 13.63
C ASN A 580 -9.73 4.39 12.72
N VAL A 581 -9.21 3.16 12.71
CA VAL A 581 -9.74 2.05 11.90
C VAL A 581 -11.17 1.66 12.32
N VAL A 582 -11.57 1.90 13.58
CA VAL A 582 -12.94 1.63 14.04
C VAL A 582 -13.95 2.54 13.35
N VAL A 583 -13.58 3.80 13.06
CA VAL A 583 -14.43 4.72 12.30
C VAL A 583 -14.69 4.20 10.89
N CYS A 584 -13.67 3.64 10.23
CA CYS A 584 -13.84 3.03 8.90
C CYS A 584 -14.86 1.89 8.94
N ARG A 585 -14.87 1.08 10.01
CA ARG A 585 -15.79 -0.06 10.18
C ARG A 585 -17.25 0.33 10.29
N MET A 586 -17.55 1.59 10.62
CA MET A 586 -18.92 2.10 10.68
C MET A 586 -19.55 2.21 9.26
N CYS A 587 -18.73 2.26 8.21
CA CYS A 587 -19.16 2.19 6.82
C CYS A 587 -18.78 0.85 6.16
N HIS A 588 -17.68 0.26 6.59
CA HIS A 588 -17.14 -1.01 6.10
C HIS A 588 -17.62 -2.19 6.97
N ILE A 589 -18.92 -2.47 6.86
CA ILE A 589 -19.65 -3.46 7.67
C ILE A 589 -19.78 -4.81 6.96
N THR A 590 -20.09 -5.85 7.73
CA THR A 590 -20.26 -7.22 7.23
C THR A 590 -21.58 -7.44 6.49
N ARG A 591 -22.55 -6.54 6.64
CA ARG A 591 -23.88 -6.59 6.00
C ARG A 591 -23.88 -6.15 4.53
N SER A 592 -22.71 -5.93 3.93
CA SER A 592 -22.61 -5.47 2.55
C SER A 592 -21.52 -6.23 1.80
N GLY A 593 -21.81 -6.58 0.54
CA GLY A 593 -20.79 -7.02 -0.41
C GLY A 593 -19.85 -5.87 -0.77
N GLY A 594 -18.67 -6.19 -1.30
CA GLY A 594 -17.54 -5.27 -1.48
C GLY A 594 -17.76 -4.05 -2.38
N SER A 595 -18.94 -3.83 -2.95
CA SER A 595 -19.30 -2.77 -3.93
C SER A 595 -18.36 -2.67 -5.14
N HIS A 596 -17.10 -2.28 -4.94
CA HIS A 596 -16.05 -2.14 -5.94
C HIS A 596 -15.14 -3.36 -6.09
N LEU A 597 -15.12 -4.25 -5.08
CA LEU A 597 -14.33 -5.48 -5.14
C LEU A 597 -15.27 -6.67 -5.28
N GLU A 598 -15.18 -7.34 -6.43
CA GLU A 598 -15.98 -8.53 -6.70
C GLU A 598 -15.61 -9.69 -5.77
N MET A 599 -16.60 -10.50 -5.40
CA MET A 599 -16.42 -11.65 -4.49
C MET A 599 -15.74 -11.36 -3.15
N GLN A 600 -15.74 -10.09 -2.71
CA GLN A 600 -15.25 -9.65 -1.40
C GLN A 600 -16.38 -9.10 -0.55
N SER A 601 -16.17 -9.07 0.77
CA SER A 601 -17.06 -8.35 1.68
C SER A 601 -16.63 -6.89 1.81
N ARG A 602 -17.59 -6.00 2.08
CA ARG A 602 -17.26 -4.61 2.44
C ARG A 602 -16.68 -4.50 3.85
N SER A 603 -16.73 -5.57 4.65
CA SER A 603 -16.11 -5.59 5.96
C SER A 603 -14.64 -5.21 5.87
N ILE A 604 -14.18 -4.36 6.79
CA ILE A 604 -12.83 -3.77 6.69
C ILE A 604 -11.71 -4.82 6.55
N ASP A 605 -11.87 -5.98 7.19
CA ASP A 605 -10.92 -7.09 7.13
C ASP A 605 -10.80 -7.70 5.73
N SER A 606 -11.92 -7.99 5.08
CA SER A 606 -11.96 -8.50 3.70
C SER A 606 -11.49 -7.43 2.71
N TYR A 607 -11.93 -6.18 2.92
CA TYR A 607 -11.73 -5.10 1.97
C TYR A 607 -10.28 -4.66 1.89
N VAL A 608 -9.66 -4.38 3.04
CA VAL A 608 -8.26 -3.94 3.13
C VAL A 608 -7.32 -5.03 2.64
N HIS A 609 -7.59 -6.30 2.96
CA HIS A 609 -6.78 -7.42 2.47
C HIS A 609 -6.84 -7.53 0.93
N ALA A 610 -8.02 -7.41 0.32
CA ALA A 610 -8.15 -7.50 -1.14
C ALA A 610 -7.48 -6.33 -1.87
N ILE A 611 -7.58 -5.10 -1.33
CA ILE A 611 -6.89 -3.93 -1.88
C ILE A 611 -5.37 -4.12 -1.85
N HIS A 612 -4.82 -4.60 -0.72
CA HIS A 612 -3.38 -4.82 -0.57
C HIS A 612 -2.89 -6.15 -1.17
N SER A 613 -3.81 -6.95 -1.70
CA SER A 613 -3.55 -8.03 -2.65
C SER A 613 -3.72 -7.57 -4.10
N PHE A 614 -3.87 -6.26 -4.32
CA PHE A 614 -3.99 -5.62 -5.63
C PHE A 614 -5.11 -6.21 -6.49
N GLN A 615 -6.25 -6.55 -5.86
CA GLN A 615 -7.46 -6.83 -6.63
C GLN A 615 -7.97 -5.52 -7.23
N ALA A 616 -8.15 -5.49 -8.56
CA ALA A 616 -8.65 -4.31 -9.25
C ALA A 616 -10.07 -3.93 -8.78
N PHE A 617 -10.29 -2.64 -8.60
CA PHE A 617 -11.62 -2.07 -8.37
C PHE A 617 -12.42 -2.06 -9.67
N ASP A 618 -13.74 -2.28 -9.54
CA ASP A 618 -14.74 -2.08 -10.61
C ASP A 618 -14.31 -2.72 -11.94
N ILE A 619 -13.87 -3.99 -11.88
CA ILE A 619 -13.29 -4.68 -13.05
C ILE A 619 -14.24 -4.74 -14.25
N GLY A 620 -15.56 -4.69 -14.03
CA GLY A 620 -16.56 -4.61 -15.09
C GLY A 620 -16.52 -3.32 -15.91
N ASP A 621 -15.98 -2.23 -15.34
CA ASP A 621 -15.81 -0.94 -16.01
C ASP A 621 -14.53 -0.86 -16.86
N ILE A 622 -13.64 -1.85 -16.74
CA ILE A 622 -12.36 -1.89 -17.49
C ILE A 622 -12.61 -2.43 -18.92
N ASP A 623 -12.26 -1.62 -19.92
CA ASP A 623 -12.27 -2.04 -21.32
C ASP A 623 -10.96 -2.76 -21.70
N PHE A 624 -10.92 -4.08 -21.55
CA PHE A 624 -9.77 -4.90 -21.95
C PHE A 624 -9.50 -4.95 -23.47
N SER A 625 -10.37 -4.35 -24.30
CA SER A 625 -10.08 -4.15 -25.72
C SER A 625 -9.27 -2.88 -25.99
N ASP A 626 -9.22 -1.96 -25.01
CA ASP A 626 -8.27 -0.86 -24.98
C ASP A 626 -6.93 -1.35 -24.41
N PRO A 627 -5.83 -1.31 -25.20
CA PRO A 627 -4.52 -1.73 -24.74
C PRO A 627 -3.99 -0.92 -23.55
N VAL A 628 -4.42 0.33 -23.36
CA VAL A 628 -3.99 1.16 -22.22
C VAL A 628 -4.65 0.66 -20.92
N ALA A 629 -5.97 0.48 -20.93
CA ALA A 629 -6.70 -0.06 -19.80
C ALA A 629 -6.21 -1.47 -19.42
N ALA A 630 -5.95 -2.34 -20.40
CA ALA A 630 -5.40 -3.67 -20.17
C ALA A 630 -4.00 -3.64 -19.52
N MET A 631 -3.11 -2.77 -20.01
CA MET A 631 -1.76 -2.60 -19.46
C MET A 631 -1.78 -2.05 -18.03
N HIS A 632 -2.65 -1.07 -17.74
CA HIS A 632 -2.81 -0.57 -16.36
C HIS A 632 -3.37 -1.63 -15.41
N TYR A 633 -4.32 -2.47 -15.87
CA TYR A 633 -4.80 -3.59 -15.08
C TYR A 633 -3.67 -4.59 -14.77
N GLU A 634 -2.91 -5.01 -15.79
CA GLU A 634 -1.79 -5.95 -15.62
C GLU A 634 -0.75 -5.40 -14.65
N HIS A 635 -0.32 -4.15 -14.85
CA HIS A 635 0.59 -3.48 -13.93
C HIS A 635 0.03 -3.47 -12.50
N HIS A 636 -1.24 -3.06 -12.32
CA HIS A 636 -1.87 -2.97 -11.01
C HIS A 636 -1.81 -4.30 -10.25
N ILE A 637 -2.26 -5.40 -10.87
CA ILE A 637 -2.38 -6.70 -10.19
C ILE A 637 -1.03 -7.40 -9.97
N GLU A 638 0.01 -7.03 -10.72
CA GLU A 638 1.35 -7.63 -10.60
C GLU A 638 2.23 -6.92 -9.56
N PHE A 639 1.81 -5.78 -9.03
CA PHE A 639 2.63 -5.08 -8.05
C PHE A 639 2.74 -5.85 -6.73
N PRO A 640 3.96 -6.02 -6.19
CA PRO A 640 4.11 -6.58 -4.86
C PRO A 640 3.74 -5.54 -3.80
N TYR A 641 3.20 -6.01 -2.68
CA TYR A 641 3.04 -5.16 -1.49
C TYR A 641 4.42 -4.59 -1.08
N PRO A 642 4.55 -3.31 -0.68
CA PRO A 642 5.85 -2.63 -0.53
C PRO A 642 6.86 -3.32 0.39
N THR A 643 6.42 -4.11 1.37
CA THR A 643 7.30 -4.94 2.20
C THR A 643 7.72 -6.25 1.50
N HIS A 644 7.62 -6.35 0.17
CA HIS A 644 7.93 -7.54 -0.62
C HIS A 644 7.14 -8.80 -0.20
N GLY A 645 5.94 -8.61 0.35
CA GLY A 645 5.04 -9.68 0.75
C GLY A 645 3.90 -9.21 1.64
N ASN A 646 2.67 -9.55 1.27
CA ASN A 646 1.47 -9.31 2.08
C ASN A 646 1.34 -10.27 3.29
N THR A 647 2.38 -11.05 3.58
CA THR A 647 2.50 -11.93 4.75
C THR A 647 3.06 -11.21 5.98
N ASN A 648 3.57 -9.98 5.84
CA ASN A 648 3.95 -9.12 6.96
C ASN A 648 2.71 -8.59 7.69
N CYS A 649 2.10 -9.43 8.52
CA CYS A 649 0.87 -9.11 9.24
C CYS A 649 1.05 -7.92 10.19
N GLU A 650 2.22 -7.79 10.81
CA GLU A 650 2.54 -6.75 11.78
C GLU A 650 2.72 -5.36 11.16
N SER A 651 2.77 -5.24 9.82
CA SER A 651 2.72 -3.94 9.15
C SER A 651 1.40 -3.20 9.43
N CYS A 652 0.31 -3.94 9.66
CA CYS A 652 -1.02 -3.38 9.89
C CYS A 652 -1.61 -3.77 11.26
N HIS A 653 -1.31 -4.99 11.75
CA HIS A 653 -1.96 -5.55 12.92
C HIS A 653 -1.24 -5.30 14.24
N VAL A 654 -2.00 -5.29 15.32
CA VAL A 654 -1.43 -5.44 16.67
C VAL A 654 -0.90 -6.87 16.81
N GLU A 655 0.21 -7.04 17.52
CA GLU A 655 0.80 -8.37 17.75
C GLU A 655 -0.25 -9.33 18.32
N GLY A 656 -0.36 -10.52 17.72
CA GLY A 656 -1.29 -11.57 18.13
C GLY A 656 -2.75 -11.42 17.66
N THR A 657 -3.10 -10.38 16.89
CA THR A 657 -4.49 -10.15 16.45
C THR A 657 -4.77 -10.52 14.98
N PHE A 658 -3.81 -11.14 14.29
CA PHE A 658 -3.88 -11.48 12.86
C PHE A 658 -4.08 -12.98 12.58
N ASN A 659 -4.47 -13.74 13.61
CA ASN A 659 -4.86 -15.14 13.45
C ASN A 659 -6.30 -15.30 12.96
N VAL A 660 -6.71 -16.55 12.73
CA VAL A 660 -8.05 -16.89 12.23
C VAL A 660 -9.14 -16.22 13.08
N PRO A 661 -10.03 -15.40 12.48
CA PRO A 661 -11.11 -14.75 13.21
C PRO A 661 -12.00 -15.74 13.95
N ASP A 662 -12.39 -15.39 15.18
CA ASP A 662 -13.35 -16.16 15.97
C ASP A 662 -14.79 -15.83 15.55
N GLN A 663 -15.57 -16.85 15.23
CA GLN A 663 -16.98 -16.75 14.88
C GLN A 663 -17.82 -16.24 16.05
N ASP A 664 -17.41 -16.47 17.29
CA ASP A 664 -18.14 -15.97 18.46
C ASP A 664 -17.90 -14.47 18.71
N LYS A 665 -16.86 -13.88 18.09
CA LYS A 665 -16.49 -12.46 18.20
C LYS A 665 -16.76 -11.66 16.93
N SER A 666 -17.20 -12.29 15.85
CA SER A 666 -17.37 -11.64 14.55
C SER A 666 -18.56 -12.20 13.79
N LEU A 667 -19.35 -11.32 13.20
CA LEU A 667 -20.58 -11.71 12.49
C LEU A 667 -20.25 -12.38 11.16
N PRO A 668 -21.16 -13.17 10.56
CA PRO A 668 -21.13 -13.51 9.14
C PRO A 668 -20.96 -12.27 8.24
N GLY A 669 -20.41 -12.44 7.03
CA GLY A 669 -20.26 -11.37 6.04
C GLY A 669 -20.89 -11.71 4.68
N ILE A 670 -21.42 -10.69 4.00
CA ILE A 670 -21.86 -10.78 2.60
C ILE A 670 -20.65 -10.55 1.70
N LEU A 671 -20.43 -11.45 0.74
CA LEU A 671 -19.54 -11.29 -0.39
C LEU A 671 -20.34 -10.79 -1.59
N SER A 672 -19.81 -9.82 -2.35
CA SER A 672 -20.36 -9.42 -3.65
C SER A 672 -20.36 -10.59 -4.64
N ALA A 673 -21.14 -10.48 -5.72
CA ALA A 673 -21.02 -11.37 -6.87
C ALA A 673 -19.72 -11.09 -7.65
N SER A 674 -19.38 -11.95 -8.59
CA SER A 674 -18.43 -11.62 -9.67
C SER A 674 -18.99 -10.50 -10.53
N ASP A 675 -18.13 -9.65 -11.06
CA ASP A 675 -18.54 -8.60 -12.00
C ASP A 675 -18.57 -9.13 -13.46
N GLU A 676 -19.44 -8.54 -14.28
CA GLU A 676 -19.53 -8.88 -15.70
C GLU A 676 -18.51 -8.06 -16.49
N VAL A 677 -17.53 -8.75 -17.09
CA VAL A 677 -16.54 -8.11 -17.96
C VAL A 677 -16.86 -8.42 -19.42
N THR A 678 -17.30 -7.42 -20.18
CA THR A 678 -17.83 -7.64 -21.54
C THR A 678 -16.76 -7.71 -22.63
N THR A 679 -15.55 -7.25 -22.33
CA THR A 679 -14.42 -7.07 -23.25
C THR A 679 -13.35 -8.16 -23.09
N TRP A 680 -13.49 -9.02 -22.07
CA TRP A 680 -12.59 -10.13 -21.76
C TRP A 680 -13.39 -11.40 -21.50
N ASP A 681 -13.08 -12.48 -22.22
CA ASP A 681 -13.63 -13.82 -21.97
C ASP A 681 -12.95 -14.44 -20.73
N ARG A 682 -13.46 -14.09 -19.54
CA ARG A 682 -12.94 -14.54 -18.24
C ARG A 682 -13.17 -16.03 -18.00
N ASN A 683 -12.14 -16.71 -17.52
CA ASN A 683 -12.24 -18.12 -17.13
C ASN A 683 -13.09 -18.31 -15.88
N ILE A 684 -13.02 -17.39 -14.90
CA ILE A 684 -13.76 -17.57 -13.64
C ILE A 684 -15.29 -17.56 -13.82
N GLY A 685 -15.78 -16.95 -14.89
CA GLY A 685 -17.19 -16.83 -15.20
C GLY A 685 -18.01 -16.13 -14.10
N SER A 686 -19.32 -16.39 -14.09
CA SER A 686 -20.22 -15.79 -13.10
C SER A 686 -20.23 -16.57 -11.78
N VAL A 687 -20.02 -15.85 -10.68
CA VAL A 687 -20.10 -16.32 -9.29
C VAL A 687 -21.16 -15.46 -8.57
N PRO A 688 -22.20 -16.05 -7.97
CA PRO A 688 -23.22 -15.25 -7.28
C PRO A 688 -22.69 -14.68 -5.96
N SER A 689 -23.46 -13.77 -5.36
CA SER A 689 -23.20 -13.27 -4.00
C SER A 689 -23.42 -14.37 -2.97
N TYR A 690 -22.62 -14.36 -1.89
CA TYR A 690 -22.68 -15.35 -0.83
C TYR A 690 -22.60 -14.73 0.56
N VAL A 691 -23.27 -15.34 1.54
CA VAL A 691 -23.04 -15.12 2.97
C VAL A 691 -22.07 -16.19 3.49
N THR A 692 -20.99 -15.77 4.17
CA THR A 692 -19.93 -16.66 4.66
C THR A 692 -19.46 -16.32 6.08
N GLY A 693 -18.62 -17.19 6.64
CA GLY A 693 -18.00 -17.03 7.95
C GLY A 693 -16.90 -15.96 7.98
N PRO A 694 -16.55 -15.43 9.16
CA PRO A 694 -15.55 -14.38 9.31
C PRO A 694 -14.14 -14.82 8.90
N ALA A 695 -13.75 -16.09 9.05
CA ALA A 695 -12.47 -16.55 8.54
C ALA A 695 -12.47 -16.65 7.01
N SER A 696 -13.49 -17.25 6.42
CA SER A 696 -13.66 -17.34 4.96
C SER A 696 -13.63 -15.96 4.27
N ARG A 697 -14.20 -14.91 4.88
CA ARG A 697 -14.10 -13.56 4.32
C ARG A 697 -12.69 -12.95 4.52
N ALA A 698 -12.12 -13.04 5.72
CA ALA A 698 -10.84 -12.38 6.02
C ALA A 698 -9.67 -13.04 5.25
N CYS A 699 -9.62 -14.37 5.26
CA CYS A 699 -8.64 -15.15 4.49
C CYS A 699 -8.90 -15.07 2.98
N GLY A 700 -10.18 -14.96 2.59
CA GLY A 700 -10.58 -14.73 1.21
C GLY A 700 -10.08 -13.39 0.67
N GLY A 701 -9.95 -12.38 1.52
CA GLY A 701 -9.38 -11.08 1.14
C GLY A 701 -8.04 -11.21 0.40
N CYS A 702 -7.14 -12.11 0.83
CA CYS A 702 -5.88 -12.35 0.11
C CYS A 702 -5.97 -13.54 -0.86
N HIS A 703 -6.38 -14.71 -0.36
CA HIS A 703 -6.31 -15.95 -1.15
C HIS A 703 -7.33 -16.03 -2.28
N ARG A 704 -8.50 -15.41 -2.11
CA ARG A 704 -9.49 -15.31 -3.19
C ARG A 704 -9.05 -14.25 -4.20
N ALA A 705 -8.56 -13.10 -3.73
CA ALA A 705 -8.06 -12.02 -4.58
C ALA A 705 -6.98 -12.49 -5.53
N GLU A 706 -5.97 -13.24 -5.05
CA GLU A 706 -4.93 -13.81 -5.92
C GLU A 706 -5.53 -14.69 -7.03
N LEU A 707 -6.50 -15.55 -6.71
CA LEU A 707 -7.14 -16.42 -7.70
C LEU A 707 -8.06 -15.66 -8.67
N ILE A 708 -8.56 -14.50 -8.27
CA ILE A 708 -9.34 -13.59 -9.11
C ILE A 708 -8.42 -12.88 -10.09
N ASN A 709 -7.30 -12.33 -9.60
CA ASN A 709 -6.29 -11.63 -10.40
C ASN A 709 -5.71 -12.53 -11.49
N GLU A 710 -5.41 -13.79 -11.13
CA GLU A 710 -4.90 -14.82 -12.05
C GLU A 710 -5.99 -15.43 -12.96
N ASP A 711 -7.27 -15.07 -12.78
CA ASP A 711 -8.41 -15.64 -13.49
C ASP A 711 -8.46 -17.20 -13.40
N GLU A 712 -8.14 -17.74 -12.23
CA GLU A 712 -7.88 -19.17 -12.00
C GLU A 712 -9.13 -19.95 -11.54
N PHE A 713 -10.11 -20.13 -12.44
CA PHE A 713 -11.41 -20.75 -12.14
C PHE A 713 -11.34 -22.04 -11.31
N SER A 714 -10.52 -23.00 -11.73
CA SER A 714 -10.49 -24.32 -11.08
C SER A 714 -9.98 -24.24 -9.63
N LYS A 715 -9.02 -23.34 -9.37
CA LYS A 715 -8.50 -23.11 -8.02
C LYS A 715 -9.51 -22.32 -7.19
N LEU A 716 -10.17 -21.32 -7.77
CA LEU A 716 -11.21 -20.54 -7.10
C LEU A 716 -12.39 -21.41 -6.65
N VAL A 717 -12.86 -22.31 -7.52
CA VAL A 717 -13.90 -23.30 -7.17
C VAL A 717 -13.43 -24.21 -6.03
N SER A 718 -12.18 -24.68 -6.09
CA SER A 718 -11.60 -25.50 -5.02
C SER A 718 -11.49 -24.74 -3.70
N PHE A 719 -11.11 -23.46 -3.73
CA PHE A 719 -11.04 -22.60 -2.56
C PHE A 719 -12.42 -22.38 -1.95
N ASN A 720 -13.42 -22.00 -2.75
CA ASN A 720 -14.79 -21.79 -2.29
C ASN A 720 -15.40 -23.09 -1.73
N GLN A 721 -15.10 -24.24 -2.32
CA GLN A 721 -15.54 -25.53 -1.76
C GLN A 721 -14.82 -25.85 -0.44
N HIS A 722 -13.55 -25.49 -0.31
CA HIS A 722 -12.79 -25.66 0.92
C HIS A 722 -13.34 -24.81 2.06
N THR A 723 -13.56 -23.50 1.84
CA THR A 723 -14.15 -22.61 2.84
C THR A 723 -15.58 -23.02 3.20
N LYS A 724 -16.37 -23.45 2.22
CA LYS A 724 -17.70 -24.04 2.46
C LYS A 724 -17.66 -25.29 3.32
N ASN A 725 -16.68 -26.18 3.12
CA ASN A 725 -16.52 -27.38 3.95
C ASN A 725 -16.05 -27.05 5.37
N GLY A 726 -15.23 -26.00 5.51
CA GLY A 726 -14.74 -25.49 6.78
C GLY A 726 -15.76 -24.69 7.55
N GLY A 727 -16.78 -24.13 6.91
CA GLY A 727 -17.87 -23.38 7.55
C GLY A 727 -19.12 -23.37 6.69
N TYR A 728 -19.42 -22.24 6.05
CA TYR A 728 -20.58 -22.09 5.20
C TYR A 728 -20.37 -21.06 4.09
N MET A 729 -21.12 -21.26 3.02
CA MET A 729 -21.19 -20.38 1.86
C MET A 729 -22.62 -20.49 1.31
N VAL A 730 -23.50 -19.63 1.80
CA VAL A 730 -24.93 -19.62 1.51
C VAL A 730 -25.18 -18.58 0.42
N GLU A 731 -25.77 -18.97 -0.71
CA GLU A 731 -26.05 -18.04 -1.79
C GLU A 731 -27.00 -16.95 -1.30
N ALA A 732 -26.62 -15.69 -1.50
CA ALA A 732 -27.33 -14.54 -0.93
C ALA A 732 -28.68 -14.27 -1.61
N GLY A 733 -28.82 -14.69 -2.87
CA GLY A 733 -30.04 -14.53 -3.65
C GLY A 733 -30.34 -13.08 -4.05
N GLU A 734 -31.59 -12.81 -4.42
CA GLU A 734 -32.07 -11.46 -4.81
C GLU A 734 -32.21 -10.51 -3.61
N ASP A 735 -32.26 -11.05 -2.37
CA ASP A 735 -32.32 -10.30 -1.12
C ASP A 735 -31.17 -10.73 -0.18
N PRO A 736 -29.95 -10.24 -0.42
CA PRO A 736 -28.77 -10.61 0.36
C PRO A 736 -28.90 -10.33 1.86
N LEU A 737 -29.61 -9.25 2.24
CA LEU A 737 -29.78 -8.86 3.63
C LEU A 737 -30.66 -9.84 4.39
N SER A 738 -31.77 -10.27 3.81
CA SER A 738 -32.64 -11.31 4.40
C SER A 738 -31.89 -12.63 4.60
N THR A 739 -31.06 -13.03 3.62
CA THR A 739 -30.21 -14.21 3.76
C THR A 739 -29.16 -14.02 4.86
N TRP A 740 -28.54 -12.84 4.95
CA TRP A 740 -27.58 -12.52 5.99
C TRP A 740 -28.22 -12.58 7.39
N ASP A 741 -29.37 -11.93 7.59
CA ASP A 741 -30.09 -11.93 8.87
C ASP A 741 -30.42 -13.36 9.31
N MET A 742 -30.89 -14.21 8.39
CA MET A 742 -31.18 -15.62 8.65
C MET A 742 -29.93 -16.38 9.14
N VAL A 743 -28.80 -16.22 8.44
CA VAL A 743 -27.54 -16.90 8.77
C VAL A 743 -26.99 -16.40 10.11
N VAL A 744 -27.03 -15.09 10.35
CA VAL A 744 -26.57 -14.50 11.61
C VAL A 744 -27.38 -15.02 12.79
N GLN A 745 -28.71 -15.06 12.68
CA GLN A 745 -29.55 -15.58 13.75
C GLN A 745 -29.27 -17.06 14.03
N ALA A 746 -29.09 -17.87 12.98
CA ALA A 746 -28.75 -19.29 13.11
C ALA A 746 -27.39 -19.49 13.81
N ILE A 747 -26.36 -18.74 13.39
CA ILE A 747 -25.00 -18.88 13.92
C ILE A 747 -24.86 -18.27 15.31
N MET A 748 -25.29 -17.02 15.49
CA MET A 748 -25.17 -16.33 16.78
C MET A 748 -26.10 -16.94 17.84
N GLY A 749 -27.21 -17.55 17.44
CA GLY A 749 -28.06 -18.32 18.35
C GLY A 749 -27.38 -19.56 18.98
N ILE A 750 -26.25 -20.02 18.44
CA ILE A 750 -25.45 -21.12 19.02
C ILE A 750 -24.57 -20.62 20.17
N PHE A 751 -24.14 -19.35 20.12
CA PHE A 751 -23.19 -18.76 21.06
C PHE A 751 -23.85 -17.95 22.19
N ASN A 752 -25.13 -17.56 22.02
CA ASN A 752 -25.88 -16.74 22.99
C ASN A 752 -26.63 -17.52 24.07
#